data_AF-A0A7G3ZFX9-F1
#
_entry.id   AF-A0A7G3ZFX9-F1
#
_cell.length_a   1.000
_cell.length_b   1.000
_cell.length_c   1.000
_cell.angle_alpha   90.00
_cell.angle_beta   90.00
_cell.angle_gamma   90.00
#
_symmetry.space_group_name_H-M   'P 1'
#
loop_
_entity.id
_entity.type
_entity.pdbx_description
1 polymer ?
#
loop_
_entity_poly.entity_id
_entity_poly.type
_entity_poly.pdbx_seq_one_letter_code
_entity_poly.pdbx_strand_id
1 'polypeptide(L)'
;MDSISDYQFFLLIAVFAARRDAGRLAQLLPSFTKQPDFYDAVGVLWPELDDPARLKFLFEIPGAHNADCEELLIQVIDSDEKLIPIVEMEHSILQERYRATRNYVESRLKEIPDCKALEFDTFEAKWMRRRMILCNRYTPEEATSYRPLWSVVKSDVNFDKWIEGIVQPLQHINRRLSRTLTIEAFEAMGALEAFKLILKTEPDFPSTVIHREVIPYLTNLNLYDLFLENIFTEVYFPLNSTGNIRNFSYLYAELCKVSPSAEANSRVQAQAAQIIFDNSSGLLKIASLHDVQELLSKIDDKVEIANYGITVGLLKHYSKCMESIYKNYSLKEIYSIAQEETLGQQAHFSAIVREQVLGCSDNGETVQAISQLLDASNPEEEHVFKNLTLDQKMSVFIETVLEMGKFELLDSFLTEFDSAVDEEVLIKYFWHFFNRASNGLRSRPEMKNARRTLNLLLKTNKTKYEHLEALLDVANDLSTYSLNLGKGIPFKPSDLLTFAPRIFDLIALLLELNVSLYKNMAATLRIVENLQIGLQLKRRDDQSSSETVTKLLALHIDHSLANLDFEFALDGARELLEMSNISSFWPTIFQVGKFVDPRWPDEEAPVDVLMAQLEILGDLLRSCPVEEVEAVASQWSAIELELLTRDPALASLSTELEGPTRSLQDNVLSGVLHAHPDLLSHDLK
;
A
#
# COMPACT_ATOMS: atom_id res chain seq x y z
N MET A 1 13.61 79.32 21.45
CA MET A 1 14.63 79.37 22.52
C MET A 1 15.77 80.20 21.98
N ASP A 2 15.84 81.47 22.33
CA ASP A 2 16.91 82.38 21.88
C ASP A 2 17.38 83.30 23.01
N SER A 3 17.03 82.99 24.27
CA SER A 3 17.53 83.72 25.44
C SER A 3 18.78 83.04 26.00
N ILE A 4 19.69 83.82 26.62
CA ILE A 4 20.89 83.30 27.30
C ILE A 4 20.50 82.26 28.37
N SER A 5 19.39 82.52 29.06
CA SER A 5 18.82 81.65 30.09
C SER A 5 18.42 80.27 29.55
N ASP A 6 17.92 80.18 28.31
CA ASP A 6 17.56 78.90 27.69
C ASP A 6 18.79 77.97 27.53
N TYR A 7 19.95 78.54 27.16
CA TYR A 7 21.20 77.78 27.02
C TYR A 7 21.72 77.29 28.38
N GLN A 8 21.64 78.15 29.40
CA GLN A 8 22.03 77.81 30.76
C GLN A 8 21.15 76.67 31.31
N PHE A 9 19.82 76.77 31.18
CA PHE A 9 18.90 75.74 31.64
C PHE A 9 19.11 74.40 30.93
N PHE A 10 19.29 74.38 29.61
CA PHE A 10 19.54 73.13 28.89
C PHE A 10 20.83 72.43 29.34
N LEU A 11 21.91 73.19 29.57
CA LEU A 11 23.16 72.63 30.09
C LEU A 11 23.01 72.14 31.53
N LEU A 12 22.25 72.83 32.37
CA LEU A 12 21.90 72.37 33.71
C LEU A 12 21.08 71.08 33.67
N ILE A 13 20.07 70.99 32.79
CA ILE A 13 19.28 69.76 32.56
C ILE A 13 20.20 68.60 32.17
N ALA A 14 21.14 68.83 31.26
CA ALA A 14 22.11 67.82 30.84
C ALA A 14 22.97 67.31 32.01
N VAL A 15 23.43 68.21 32.88
CA VAL A 15 24.21 67.85 34.07
C VAL A 15 23.36 67.09 35.09
N PHE A 16 22.15 67.56 35.38
CA PHE A 16 21.27 66.89 36.34
C PHE A 16 20.80 65.52 35.85
N ALA A 17 20.51 65.37 34.56
CA ALA A 17 20.19 64.07 33.95
C ALA A 17 21.36 63.09 34.13
N ALA A 18 22.58 63.50 33.78
CA ALA A 18 23.77 62.67 33.95
C ALA A 18 24.06 62.29 35.42
N ARG A 19 23.69 63.16 36.37
CA ARG A 19 23.84 62.94 37.82
C ARG A 19 22.65 62.21 38.47
N ARG A 20 21.58 61.91 37.73
CA ARG A 20 20.33 61.28 38.24
C ARG A 20 19.60 62.14 39.28
N ASP A 21 19.71 63.46 39.17
CA ASP A 21 19.10 64.39 40.13
C ASP A 21 17.63 64.66 39.78
N ALA A 22 16.77 63.69 40.10
CA ALA A 22 15.33 63.78 39.86
C ALA A 22 14.69 65.00 40.57
N GLY A 23 15.22 65.38 41.73
CA GLY A 23 14.68 66.49 42.53
C GLY A 23 14.85 67.83 41.82
N ARG A 24 16.07 68.14 41.35
CA ARG A 24 16.35 69.38 40.61
C ARG A 24 15.72 69.38 39.23
N LEU A 25 15.65 68.24 38.54
CA LEU A 25 14.94 68.15 37.26
C LEU A 25 13.42 68.34 37.43
N ALA A 26 12.82 67.83 38.51
CA ALA A 26 11.40 68.05 38.80
C ALA A 26 11.08 69.53 39.10
N GLN A 27 12.02 70.28 39.67
CA GLN A 27 11.89 71.73 39.87
C GLN A 27 11.92 72.51 38.55
N LEU A 28 12.73 72.06 37.58
CA LEU A 28 12.81 72.67 36.24
C LEU A 28 11.63 72.29 35.35
N LEU A 29 11.06 71.09 35.52
CA LEU A 29 10.02 70.53 34.65
C LEU A 29 8.83 71.49 34.35
N PRO A 30 8.24 72.24 35.31
CA PRO A 30 7.13 73.16 35.04
C PRO A 30 7.47 74.24 34.00
N SER A 31 8.69 74.76 34.01
CA SER A 31 9.16 75.81 33.10
C SER A 31 9.41 75.29 31.67
N PHE A 32 9.56 73.98 31.51
CA PHE A 32 9.82 73.30 30.24
C PHE A 32 8.65 72.42 29.78
N THR A 33 7.48 72.55 30.43
CA THR A 33 6.28 71.77 30.09
C THR A 33 5.97 71.91 28.60
N LYS A 34 5.99 70.80 27.85
CA LYS A 34 5.79 70.69 26.39
C LYS A 34 6.99 71.03 25.49
N GLN A 35 8.21 71.19 26.03
CA GLN A 35 9.41 71.36 25.21
C GLN A 35 10.14 70.01 25.00
N PRO A 36 10.23 69.49 23.76
CA PRO A 36 10.82 68.17 23.50
C PRO A 36 12.29 68.10 23.91
N ASP A 37 13.03 69.20 23.76
CA ASP A 37 14.46 69.30 24.09
C ASP A 37 14.76 68.90 25.56
N PHE A 38 13.86 69.20 26.51
CA PHE A 38 14.02 68.79 27.93
C PHE A 38 13.95 67.27 28.06
N TYR A 39 12.88 66.67 27.53
CA TYR A 39 12.62 65.24 27.64
C TYR A 39 13.65 64.44 26.86
N ASP A 40 14.05 64.89 25.68
CA ASP A 40 15.08 64.25 24.85
C ASP A 40 16.44 64.26 25.56
N ALA A 41 16.81 65.39 26.19
CA ALA A 41 18.03 65.48 26.99
C ALA A 41 18.02 64.51 28.17
N VAL A 42 16.93 64.45 28.95
CA VAL A 42 16.80 63.47 30.05
C VAL A 42 16.79 62.04 29.51
N GLY A 43 16.09 61.79 28.39
CA GLY A 43 15.96 60.47 27.78
C GLY A 43 17.30 59.89 27.29
N VAL A 44 18.23 60.72 26.84
CA VAL A 44 19.57 60.28 26.39
C VAL A 44 20.60 60.31 27.51
N LEU A 45 20.61 61.37 28.33
CA LEU A 45 21.70 61.62 29.28
C LEU A 45 21.48 60.98 30.65
N TRP A 46 20.26 60.55 30.97
CA TRP A 46 20.03 59.77 32.18
C TRP A 46 20.72 58.41 32.07
N PRO A 47 21.53 57.97 33.06
CA PRO A 47 22.26 56.72 33.01
C PRO A 47 21.38 55.50 32.71
N GLU A 48 21.78 54.70 31.74
CA GLU A 48 20.94 53.63 31.17
C GLU A 48 20.67 52.48 32.13
N LEU A 49 21.55 52.30 33.13
CA LEU A 49 21.48 51.26 34.15
C LEU A 49 20.85 51.73 35.48
N ASP A 50 20.31 52.95 35.54
CA ASP A 50 19.62 53.43 36.75
C ASP A 50 18.20 52.86 36.87
N ASP A 51 17.62 52.89 38.07
CA ASP A 51 16.26 52.40 38.32
C ASP A 51 15.21 53.23 37.54
N PRO A 52 14.45 52.62 36.60
CA PRO A 52 13.43 53.32 35.82
C PRO A 52 12.39 54.03 36.68
N ALA A 53 12.06 53.53 37.88
CA ALA A 53 11.07 54.16 38.75
C ALA A 53 11.42 55.62 39.11
N ARG A 54 12.72 55.97 39.07
CA ARG A 54 13.20 57.33 39.33
C ARG A 54 12.85 58.33 38.25
N LEU A 55 12.44 57.89 37.06
CA LEU A 55 12.01 58.75 35.96
C LEU A 55 10.51 59.09 36.01
N LYS A 56 9.77 58.55 36.99
CA LYS A 56 8.32 58.77 37.13
C LYS A 56 7.94 60.25 37.23
N PHE A 57 8.81 61.07 37.84
CA PHE A 57 8.59 62.52 37.98
C PHE A 57 8.41 63.26 36.64
N LEU A 58 8.95 62.74 35.53
CA LEU A 58 8.85 63.37 34.21
C LEU A 58 7.41 63.53 33.72
N PHE A 59 6.50 62.75 34.28
CA PHE A 59 5.12 62.64 33.85
C PHE A 59 4.12 62.97 34.98
N GLU A 60 4.61 63.16 36.19
CA GLU A 60 3.82 63.66 37.31
C GLU A 60 3.98 65.18 37.33
N ILE A 61 3.14 65.91 36.58
CA ILE A 61 3.23 67.38 36.52
C ILE A 61 2.88 67.94 37.92
N PRO A 62 3.84 68.56 38.64
CA PRO A 62 3.49 69.31 39.84
C PRO A 62 2.79 70.62 39.41
N GLY A 63 1.88 71.12 40.25
CA GLY A 63 1.13 72.36 39.97
C GLY A 63 2.06 73.52 39.55
N ALA A 64 1.62 74.31 38.58
CA ALA A 64 2.43 75.37 37.98
C ALA A 64 2.99 76.33 39.04
N HIS A 65 4.30 76.32 39.23
CA HIS A 65 5.02 77.38 39.93
C HIS A 65 5.46 78.43 38.91
N ASN A 66 4.82 79.60 38.93
CA ASN A 66 5.29 80.79 38.23
C ASN A 66 6.47 81.40 39.02
N ALA A 67 7.62 80.71 39.03
CA ALA A 67 8.87 81.29 39.50
C ALA A 67 9.52 82.09 38.36
N ASP A 68 10.14 83.22 38.70
CA ASP A 68 10.95 84.00 37.75
C ASP A 68 12.17 83.17 37.30
N CYS A 69 12.61 83.34 36.05
CA CYS A 69 13.69 82.53 35.47
C CYS A 69 15.01 82.71 36.22
N GLU A 70 15.31 83.93 36.69
CA GLU A 70 16.52 84.19 37.48
C GLU A 70 16.43 83.56 38.88
N GLU A 71 15.25 83.59 39.50
CA GLU A 71 15.01 82.99 40.81
C GLU A 71 15.11 81.46 40.76
N LEU A 72 14.56 80.84 39.71
CA LEU A 72 14.65 79.40 39.49
C LEU A 72 16.10 78.94 39.25
N LEU A 73 16.87 79.74 38.51
CA LEU A 73 18.27 79.45 38.22
C LEU A 73 19.13 79.55 39.49
N ILE A 74 18.86 80.52 40.37
CA ILE A 74 19.49 80.60 41.70
C ILE A 74 19.09 79.39 42.55
N GLN A 75 17.80 79.09 42.67
CA GLN A 75 17.28 77.97 43.50
C GLN A 75 17.92 76.62 43.15
N VAL A 76 18.14 76.38 41.85
CA VAL A 76 18.67 75.11 41.34
C VAL A 76 20.20 75.02 41.50
N ILE A 77 20.91 76.16 41.65
CA ILE A 77 22.37 76.24 41.85
C ILE A 77 22.76 76.36 43.32
N ASP A 78 21.92 76.94 44.18
CA ASP A 78 22.24 77.39 45.56
C ASP A 78 22.81 76.29 46.48
N SER A 79 22.66 75.03 46.07
CA SER A 79 23.15 73.85 46.80
C SER A 79 24.31 73.11 46.11
N ASP A 80 24.91 73.65 45.04
CA ASP A 80 26.09 73.09 44.38
C ASP A 80 26.96 74.15 43.67
N GLU A 81 27.99 74.63 44.37
CA GLU A 81 28.96 75.63 43.89
C GLU A 81 29.67 75.21 42.58
N LYS A 82 29.72 73.90 42.26
CA LYS A 82 30.35 73.41 41.02
C LYS A 82 29.54 73.72 39.76
N LEU A 83 28.30 74.20 39.91
CA LEU A 83 27.41 74.56 38.80
C LEU A 83 27.48 76.04 38.43
N ILE A 84 27.98 76.89 39.34
CA ILE A 84 28.18 78.33 39.11
C ILE A 84 28.98 78.61 37.82
N PRO A 85 30.10 77.90 37.55
CA PRO A 85 30.87 78.14 36.33
C PRO A 85 30.13 77.79 35.04
N ILE A 86 29.07 76.98 35.08
CA ILE A 86 28.25 76.63 33.91
C ILE A 86 27.29 77.76 33.55
N VAL A 87 26.86 78.53 34.55
CA VAL A 87 25.93 79.64 34.38
C VAL A 87 26.65 80.94 34.07
N GLU A 88 27.84 81.17 34.64
CA GLU A 88 28.63 82.39 34.44
C GLU A 88 29.53 82.37 33.17
N MET A 89 29.39 81.36 32.30
CA MET A 89 30.19 81.29 31.07
C MET A 89 29.86 82.42 30.09
N GLU A 90 30.85 82.80 29.28
CA GLU A 90 30.61 83.71 28.15
C GLU A 90 29.56 83.15 27.19
N HIS A 91 28.72 84.04 26.64
CA HIS A 91 27.59 83.67 25.78
C HIS A 91 27.99 82.80 24.58
N SER A 92 29.15 83.06 23.97
CA SER A 92 29.70 82.27 22.86
C SER A 92 29.97 80.82 23.25
N ILE A 93 30.55 80.60 24.44
CA ILE A 93 30.87 79.28 24.99
C ILE A 93 29.59 78.53 25.38
N LEU A 94 28.62 79.23 25.99
CA LEU A 94 27.31 78.66 26.31
C LEU A 94 26.61 78.15 25.05
N GLN A 95 26.59 78.96 23.99
CA GLN A 95 25.96 78.60 22.73
C GLN A 95 26.66 77.41 22.05
N GLU A 96 28.00 77.38 22.07
CA GLU A 96 28.77 76.26 21.54
C GLU A 96 28.47 74.95 22.29
N ARG A 97 28.53 74.96 23.63
CA ARG A 97 28.25 73.78 24.46
C ARG A 97 26.80 73.32 24.35
N TYR A 98 25.85 74.25 24.31
CA TYR A 98 24.45 73.96 24.05
C TYR A 98 24.29 73.22 22.73
N ARG A 99 24.82 73.77 21.63
CA ARG A 99 24.75 73.14 20.30
C ARG A 99 25.42 71.78 20.27
N ALA A 100 26.61 71.63 20.87
CA ALA A 100 27.32 70.37 20.92
C ALA A 100 26.52 69.29 21.67
N THR A 101 25.97 69.64 22.83
CA THR A 101 25.18 68.72 23.68
C THR A 101 23.86 68.36 23.03
N ARG A 102 23.15 69.35 22.46
CA ARG A 102 21.93 69.14 21.68
C ARG A 102 22.18 68.24 20.47
N ASN A 103 23.22 68.50 19.69
CA ASN A 103 23.59 67.67 18.54
C ASN A 103 23.91 66.24 18.95
N TYR A 104 24.56 66.03 20.11
CA TYR A 104 24.79 64.69 20.66
C TYR A 104 23.47 63.99 20.99
N VAL A 105 22.56 64.64 21.72
CA VAL A 105 21.23 64.10 22.05
C VAL A 105 20.46 63.75 20.77
N GLU A 106 20.39 64.67 19.81
CA GLU A 106 19.72 64.44 18.52
C GLU A 106 20.36 63.29 17.73
N SER A 107 21.69 63.18 17.73
CA SER A 107 22.39 62.09 17.03
C SER A 107 22.04 60.73 17.62
N ARG A 108 21.95 60.62 18.95
CA ARG A 108 21.56 59.39 19.65
C ARG A 108 20.12 59.00 19.40
N LEU A 109 19.21 59.97 19.36
CA LEU A 109 17.81 59.69 19.04
C LEU A 109 17.61 59.29 17.58
N LYS A 110 18.41 59.84 16.65
CA LYS A 110 18.41 59.46 15.23
C LYS A 110 18.89 58.04 14.97
N GLU A 111 19.71 57.47 15.87
CA GLU A 111 20.13 56.06 15.80
C GLU A 111 18.97 55.09 16.08
N ILE A 112 17.85 55.54 16.64
CA ILE A 112 16.71 54.69 16.98
C ILE A 112 15.72 54.73 15.82
N PRO A 113 15.51 53.61 15.10
CA PRO A 113 14.54 53.58 14.04
C PRO A 113 13.11 53.72 14.58
N ASP A 114 12.24 54.34 13.79
CA ASP A 114 10.81 54.34 14.06
C ASP A 114 10.26 52.90 13.99
N CYS A 115 9.23 52.63 14.78
CA CYS A 115 8.58 51.31 14.74
C CYS A 115 7.83 51.19 13.42
N LYS A 116 8.19 50.21 12.60
CA LYS A 116 7.52 49.98 11.31
C LYS A 116 6.13 49.38 11.47
N ALA A 117 5.88 48.69 12.58
CA ALA A 117 4.66 47.91 12.80
C ALA A 117 3.55 48.70 13.48
N LEU A 118 3.88 49.69 14.31
CA LEU A 118 2.93 50.44 15.13
C LEU A 118 3.29 51.93 15.16
N GLU A 119 2.29 52.79 14.98
CA GLU A 119 2.43 54.24 15.14
C GLU A 119 1.91 54.66 16.52
N PHE A 120 2.74 55.35 17.30
CA PHE A 120 2.34 55.80 18.64
C PHE A 120 1.65 57.15 18.57
N ASP A 121 0.55 57.31 19.31
CA ASP A 121 -0.30 58.49 19.27
C ASP A 121 0.17 59.57 20.25
N THR A 122 0.73 59.16 21.38
CA THR A 122 1.12 60.04 22.47
C THR A 122 2.62 60.34 22.46
N PHE A 123 2.98 61.50 23.01
CA PHE A 123 4.39 61.88 23.19
C PHE A 123 5.09 60.95 24.17
N GLU A 124 4.39 60.60 25.26
CA GLU A 124 4.84 59.72 26.32
C GLU A 124 5.20 58.34 25.77
N ALA A 125 4.37 57.77 24.87
CA ALA A 125 4.65 56.49 24.23
C ALA A 125 5.90 56.55 23.33
N LYS A 126 6.02 57.59 22.50
CA LYS A 126 7.19 57.79 21.62
C LYS A 126 8.49 57.90 22.43
N TRP A 127 8.46 58.71 23.49
CA TRP A 127 9.59 58.89 24.38
C TRP A 127 9.92 57.59 25.13
N MET A 128 8.92 56.91 25.69
CA MET A 128 9.11 55.68 26.45
C MET A 128 9.73 54.58 25.60
N ARG A 129 9.24 54.38 24.36
CA ARG A 129 9.84 53.42 23.43
C ARG A 129 11.32 53.75 23.16
N ARG A 130 11.62 55.01 22.83
CA ARG A 130 13.01 55.45 22.55
C ARG A 130 13.92 55.16 23.74
N ARG A 131 13.48 55.53 24.95
CA ARG A 131 14.24 55.29 26.17
C ARG A 131 14.44 53.79 26.44
N MET A 132 13.39 52.98 26.28
CA MET A 132 13.48 51.53 26.45
C MET A 132 14.46 50.88 25.47
N ILE A 133 14.46 51.30 24.19
CA ILE A 133 15.41 50.79 23.19
C ILE A 133 16.85 51.18 23.55
N LEU A 134 17.09 52.44 23.92
CA LEU A 134 18.43 52.90 24.33
C LEU A 134 18.98 52.10 25.51
N CYS A 135 18.18 51.90 26.55
CA CYS A 135 18.59 51.14 27.72
C CYS A 135 18.77 49.65 27.43
N ASN A 136 17.88 49.06 26.62
CA ASN A 136 17.94 47.63 26.31
C ASN A 136 19.19 47.24 25.49
N ARG A 137 19.88 48.19 24.84
CA ARG A 137 21.20 47.93 24.24
C ARG A 137 22.26 47.49 25.27
N TYR A 138 22.10 47.88 26.53
CA TYR A 138 23.01 47.52 27.63
C TYR A 138 22.50 46.36 28.48
N THR A 139 21.19 46.16 28.54
CA THR A 139 20.52 45.07 29.28
C THR A 139 19.52 44.32 28.38
N PRO A 140 20.01 43.62 27.33
CA PRO A 140 19.16 42.95 26.35
C PRO A 140 18.24 41.87 26.97
N GLU A 141 18.70 41.22 28.04
CA GLU A 141 17.96 40.19 28.77
C GLU A 141 16.75 40.71 29.57
N GLU A 142 16.67 42.02 29.86
CA GLU A 142 15.61 42.65 30.65
C GLU A 142 14.84 43.73 29.86
N ALA A 143 14.21 43.30 28.76
CA ALA A 143 13.30 44.10 27.95
C ALA A 143 12.14 44.73 28.76
N THR A 144 11.69 44.10 29.85
CA THR A 144 10.61 44.62 30.72
C THR A 144 11.10 45.51 31.88
N SER A 145 12.36 45.95 31.90
CA SER A 145 12.94 46.77 32.98
C SER A 145 12.12 48.04 33.29
N TYR A 146 11.54 48.67 32.27
CA TYR A 146 10.73 49.90 32.38
C TYR A 146 9.27 49.67 32.80
N ARG A 147 8.88 48.44 33.17
CA ARG A 147 7.51 48.10 33.63
C ARG A 147 6.92 49.04 34.69
N PRO A 148 7.67 49.55 35.69
CA PRO A 148 7.13 50.49 36.67
C PRO A 148 6.59 51.80 36.07
N LEU A 149 7.00 52.15 34.86
CA LEU A 149 6.59 53.39 34.18
C LEU A 149 5.49 53.20 33.14
N TRP A 150 5.07 51.97 32.81
CA TRP A 150 4.07 51.75 31.75
C TRP A 150 2.72 52.40 32.07
N SER A 151 2.30 52.40 33.34
CA SER A 151 1.05 53.02 33.79
C SER A 151 1.00 54.54 33.60
N VAL A 152 2.14 55.14 33.31
CA VAL A 152 2.31 56.58 33.13
C VAL A 152 2.02 57.00 31.68
N VAL A 153 2.20 56.09 30.73
CA VAL A 153 1.82 56.27 29.32
C VAL A 153 0.31 56.07 29.22
N LYS A 154 -0.46 57.08 29.65
CA LYS A 154 -1.92 56.98 29.69
C LYS A 154 -2.49 56.94 28.28
N SER A 155 -3.37 55.96 28.02
CA SER A 155 -4.34 55.98 26.92
C SER A 155 -3.79 55.80 25.50
N ASP A 156 -2.58 55.26 25.32
CA ASP A 156 -2.03 54.90 24.01
C ASP A 156 -2.19 53.39 23.73
N VAL A 157 -3.19 53.03 22.93
CA VAL A 157 -3.51 51.63 22.62
C VAL A 157 -2.38 50.94 21.86
N ASN A 158 -1.64 51.68 21.03
CA ASN A 158 -0.54 51.11 20.26
C ASN A 158 0.70 50.88 21.13
N PHE A 159 0.89 51.67 22.19
CA PHE A 159 1.88 51.37 23.22
C PHE A 159 1.56 50.09 23.97
N ASP A 160 0.31 49.89 24.39
CA ASP A 160 -0.10 48.64 25.06
C ASP A 160 0.08 47.43 24.13
N LYS A 161 -0.35 47.53 22.87
CA LYS A 161 -0.11 46.50 21.85
C LYS A 161 1.37 46.22 21.63
N TRP A 162 2.22 47.24 21.67
CA TRP A 162 3.66 47.07 21.53
C TRP A 162 4.27 46.36 22.74
N ILE A 163 3.83 46.70 23.95
CA ILE A 163 4.27 46.03 25.18
C ILE A 163 3.85 44.56 25.17
N GLU A 164 2.57 44.28 24.90
CA GLU A 164 2.02 42.92 24.92
C GLU A 164 2.43 42.09 23.71
N GLY A 165 2.64 42.71 22.56
CA GLY A 165 2.99 42.05 21.30
C GLY A 165 4.47 41.91 21.04
N ILE A 166 5.32 42.80 21.56
CA ILE A 166 6.76 42.81 21.27
C ILE A 166 7.59 42.63 22.54
N VAL A 167 7.44 43.52 23.53
CA VAL A 167 8.35 43.58 24.68
C VAL A 167 8.19 42.39 25.63
N GLN A 168 6.95 42.04 25.99
CA GLN A 168 6.69 40.90 26.88
C GLN A 168 7.00 39.55 26.21
N PRO A 169 6.60 39.30 24.95
CA PRO A 169 7.03 38.12 24.21
C PRO A 169 8.55 38.00 24.13
N LEU A 170 9.25 39.09 23.79
CA LEU A 170 10.71 39.10 23.73
C LEU A 170 11.36 38.75 25.07
N GLN A 171 10.88 39.33 26.18
CA GLN A 171 11.38 38.98 27.52
C GLN A 171 11.24 37.48 27.79
N HIS A 172 10.08 36.91 27.45
CA HIS A 172 9.83 35.49 27.65
C HIS A 172 10.74 34.63 26.76
N ILE A 173 10.90 34.99 25.48
CA ILE A 173 11.81 34.34 24.52
C ILE A 173 13.25 34.37 25.04
N ASN A 174 13.75 35.54 25.45
CA ASN A 174 15.12 35.70 25.93
C ASN A 174 15.38 34.86 27.18
N ARG A 175 14.44 34.83 28.13
CA ARG A 175 14.54 33.99 29.34
C ARG A 175 14.47 32.49 29.02
N ARG A 176 13.56 32.09 28.15
CA ARG A 176 13.35 30.68 27.79
C ARG A 176 14.50 30.11 26.97
N LEU A 177 15.00 30.87 26.00
CA LEU A 177 16.06 30.44 25.09
C LEU A 177 17.46 30.89 25.53
N SER A 178 17.59 31.51 26.71
CA SER A 178 18.83 32.10 27.22
C SER A 178 19.53 33.00 26.18
N ARG A 179 18.76 33.89 25.55
CA ARG A 179 19.23 34.82 24.50
C ARG A 179 19.29 36.26 24.99
N THR A 180 20.06 37.05 24.27
CA THR A 180 20.26 38.48 24.47
C THR A 180 19.79 39.29 23.26
N LEU A 181 18.62 38.95 22.71
CA LEU A 181 18.05 39.68 21.59
C LEU A 181 17.48 41.03 22.07
N THR A 182 17.91 42.14 21.46
CA THR A 182 17.39 43.47 21.82
C THR A 182 16.00 43.70 21.24
N ILE A 183 15.24 44.61 21.86
CA ILE A 183 13.92 45.08 21.38
C ILE A 183 14.05 45.57 19.93
N GLU A 184 15.07 46.40 19.67
CA GLU A 184 15.36 46.93 18.34
C GLU A 184 15.58 45.83 17.29
N ALA A 185 16.37 44.81 17.63
CA ALA A 185 16.63 43.71 16.71
C ALA A 185 15.40 42.82 16.48
N PHE A 186 14.57 42.62 17.50
CA PHE A 186 13.33 41.86 17.38
C PHE A 186 12.27 42.59 16.56
N GLU A 187 12.16 43.91 16.71
CA GLU A 187 11.28 44.74 15.86
C GLU A 187 11.73 44.79 14.40
N ALA A 188 13.05 44.80 14.17
CA ALA A 188 13.60 44.79 12.82
C ALA A 188 13.48 43.42 12.13
N MET A 189 13.22 42.35 12.90
CA MET A 189 13.07 40.99 12.40
C MET A 189 11.78 40.87 11.58
N GLY A 190 11.84 40.18 10.44
CA GLY A 190 10.64 39.88 9.67
C GLY A 190 9.69 38.99 10.47
N ALA A 191 8.38 39.20 10.35
CA ALA A 191 7.36 38.46 11.11
C ALA A 191 7.51 36.93 11.01
N LEU A 192 7.84 36.41 9.82
CA LEU A 192 8.08 34.98 9.61
C LEU A 192 9.31 34.46 10.36
N GLU A 193 10.39 35.24 10.41
CA GLU A 193 11.59 34.89 11.16
C GLU A 193 11.32 34.93 12.66
N ALA A 194 10.51 35.90 13.12
CA ALA A 194 10.07 36.00 14.51
C ALA A 194 9.23 34.78 14.91
N PHE A 195 8.26 34.36 14.09
CA PHE A 195 7.51 33.12 14.35
C PHE A 195 8.41 31.88 14.35
N LYS A 196 9.36 31.78 13.42
CA LYS A 196 10.36 30.68 13.42
C LYS A 196 11.24 30.70 14.67
N LEU A 197 11.55 31.88 15.20
CA LEU A 197 12.30 32.03 16.44
C LEU A 197 11.46 31.59 17.66
N ILE A 198 10.21 32.05 17.75
CA ILE A 198 9.26 31.70 18.80
C ILE A 198 9.07 30.18 18.84
N LEU A 199 8.83 29.58 17.67
CA LEU A 199 8.59 28.15 17.48
C LEU A 199 9.89 27.32 17.38
N LYS A 200 11.07 27.90 17.67
CA LYS A 200 12.34 27.19 17.57
C LYS A 200 12.45 26.09 18.64
N THR A 201 12.20 24.86 18.18
CA THR A 201 12.52 23.51 18.70
C THR A 201 12.84 23.37 20.19
N GLU A 202 11.79 23.14 20.97
CA GLU A 202 11.70 21.92 21.78
C GLU A 202 10.66 20.99 21.11
N PRO A 203 10.76 19.66 21.22
CA PRO A 203 9.76 18.73 20.64
C PRO A 203 8.34 19.01 21.15
N ASP A 204 8.27 19.67 22.30
CA ASP A 204 7.08 20.15 22.97
C ASP A 204 7.32 21.60 23.39
N PHE A 205 6.65 22.58 22.78
CA PHE A 205 6.65 23.90 23.39
C PHE A 205 5.50 23.97 24.40
N PRO A 206 5.76 24.37 25.66
CA PRO A 206 4.71 24.44 26.68
C PRO A 206 3.60 25.41 26.24
N SER A 207 2.38 25.20 26.72
CA SER A 207 1.24 26.09 26.45
C SER A 207 1.53 27.57 26.77
N THR A 208 2.47 27.82 27.68
CA THR A 208 2.98 29.15 27.99
C THR A 208 3.60 29.87 26.80
N VAL A 209 4.25 29.17 25.87
CA VAL A 209 4.81 29.74 24.63
C VAL A 209 3.67 30.22 23.71
N ILE A 210 2.60 29.44 23.59
CA ILE A 210 1.43 29.84 22.79
C ILE A 210 0.81 31.12 23.39
N HIS A 211 0.52 31.10 24.69
CA HIS A 211 -0.20 32.22 25.34
C HIS A 211 0.64 33.47 25.58
N ARG A 212 1.97 33.35 25.74
CA ARG A 212 2.85 34.49 26.06
C ARG A 212 3.69 34.97 24.91
N GLU A 213 3.88 34.17 23.87
CA GLU A 213 4.71 34.52 22.72
C GLU A 213 3.89 34.54 21.43
N VAL A 214 3.31 33.40 21.02
CA VAL A 214 2.66 33.27 19.70
C VAL A 214 1.41 34.15 19.61
N ILE A 215 0.44 33.96 20.51
CA ILE A 215 -0.85 34.65 20.46
C ILE A 215 -0.68 36.16 20.64
N PRO A 216 0.07 36.67 21.64
CA PRO A 216 0.23 38.12 21.79
C PRO A 216 0.97 38.77 20.62
N TYR A 217 2.00 38.12 20.05
CA TYR A 217 2.71 38.64 18.87
C TYR A 217 1.79 38.64 17.63
N LEU A 218 0.98 37.59 17.47
CA LEU A 218 0.01 37.44 16.38
C LEU A 218 -1.10 38.51 16.42
N THR A 219 -1.76 38.66 17.57
CA THR A 219 -2.97 39.48 17.70
C THR A 219 -2.65 40.96 17.75
N ASN A 220 -1.62 41.36 18.52
CA ASN A 220 -1.31 42.78 18.71
C ASN A 220 -0.68 43.42 17.47
N LEU A 221 -0.05 42.62 16.60
CA LEU A 221 0.55 43.08 15.34
C LEU A 221 -0.31 42.78 14.10
N ASN A 222 -1.53 42.24 14.29
CA ASN A 222 -2.44 41.86 13.21
C ASN A 222 -1.81 40.93 12.15
N LEU A 223 -1.00 39.95 12.57
CA LEU A 223 -0.25 39.05 11.68
C LEU A 223 -1.00 37.75 11.35
N TYR A 224 -2.32 37.76 11.50
CA TYR A 224 -3.16 36.57 11.46
C TYR A 224 -3.07 35.81 10.12
N ASP A 225 -3.29 36.51 9.00
CA ASP A 225 -3.24 35.90 7.66
C ASP A 225 -1.86 35.33 7.35
N LEU A 226 -0.81 36.11 7.64
CA LEU A 226 0.57 35.70 7.42
C LEU A 226 0.92 34.43 8.22
N PHE A 227 0.43 34.30 9.44
CA PHE A 227 0.64 33.11 10.26
C PHE A 227 -0.09 31.89 9.71
N LEU A 228 -1.35 32.03 9.29
CA LEU A 228 -2.11 30.91 8.74
C LEU A 228 -1.50 30.40 7.43
N GLU A 229 -1.06 31.30 6.56
CA GLU A 229 -0.53 30.94 5.24
C GLU A 229 0.87 30.31 5.30
N ASN A 230 1.68 30.65 6.31
CA ASN A 230 3.09 30.27 6.33
C ASN A 230 3.50 29.37 7.50
N ILE A 231 2.76 29.38 8.61
CA ILE A 231 3.13 28.68 9.85
C ILE A 231 2.09 27.63 10.24
N PHE A 232 0.79 27.93 10.17
CA PHE A 232 -0.25 26.94 10.44
C PHE A 232 -0.54 26.11 9.18
N THR A 233 0.44 25.33 8.75
CA THR A 233 0.39 24.53 7.51
C THR A 233 0.80 23.08 7.77
N GLU A 234 0.49 22.21 6.81
CA GLU A 234 0.80 20.78 6.84
C GLU A 234 2.30 20.49 6.95
N VAL A 235 3.14 21.42 6.50
CA VAL A 235 4.60 21.34 6.57
C VAL A 235 5.11 21.56 8.00
N TYR A 236 4.53 22.52 8.73
CA TYR A 236 4.91 22.83 10.11
C TYR A 236 4.26 21.88 11.12
N PHE A 237 3.10 21.32 10.77
CA PHE A 237 2.37 20.35 11.57
C PHE A 237 2.22 19.02 10.83
N PRO A 238 3.32 18.24 10.70
CA PRO A 238 3.29 16.93 10.05
C PRO A 238 2.55 15.85 10.86
N LEU A 239 2.15 16.15 12.09
CA LEU A 239 1.43 15.24 13.01
C LEU A 239 2.13 13.89 13.23
N ASN A 240 3.45 13.88 13.12
CA ASN A 240 4.30 12.68 13.17
C ASN A 240 4.98 12.47 14.53
N SER A 241 4.49 13.12 15.59
CA SER A 241 4.92 12.90 16.97
C SER A 241 3.82 13.34 17.93
N THR A 242 3.73 12.70 19.10
CA THR A 242 2.75 13.06 20.14
C THR A 242 2.87 14.53 20.55
N GLY A 243 4.10 15.05 20.59
CA GLY A 243 4.34 16.46 20.91
C GLY A 243 3.81 17.42 19.83
N ASN A 244 4.05 17.12 18.55
CA ASN A 244 3.51 17.92 17.46
C ASN A 244 1.97 17.89 17.40
N ILE A 245 1.35 16.73 17.65
CA ILE A 245 -0.12 16.60 17.73
C ILE A 245 -0.69 17.43 18.87
N ARG A 246 -0.06 17.38 20.04
CA ARG A 246 -0.47 18.16 21.21
C ARG A 246 -0.34 19.66 20.96
N ASN A 247 0.79 20.09 20.39
CA ASN A 247 1.04 21.49 20.04
C ASN A 247 0.03 21.99 19.01
N PHE A 248 -0.28 21.18 17.99
CA PHE A 248 -1.33 21.46 17.00
C PHE A 248 -2.70 21.65 17.68
N SER A 249 -3.12 20.70 18.52
CA SER A 249 -4.42 20.73 19.22
C SER A 249 -4.56 21.96 20.11
N TYR A 250 -3.54 22.30 20.90
CA TYR A 250 -3.55 23.50 21.74
C TYR A 250 -3.54 24.78 20.91
N LEU A 251 -2.68 24.87 19.90
CA LEU A 251 -2.59 26.07 19.06
C LEU A 251 -3.91 26.29 18.31
N TYR A 252 -4.50 25.24 17.74
CA TYR A 252 -5.82 25.31 17.11
C TYR A 252 -6.89 25.85 18.06
N ALA A 253 -6.97 25.30 19.28
CA ALA A 253 -7.94 25.74 20.27
C ALA A 253 -7.78 27.22 20.65
N GLU A 254 -6.54 27.71 20.75
CA GLU A 254 -6.27 29.12 21.04
C GLU A 254 -6.53 30.02 19.84
N LEU A 255 -6.16 29.63 18.61
CA LEU A 255 -6.45 30.38 17.40
C LEU A 255 -7.95 30.58 17.20
N CYS A 256 -8.77 29.56 17.45
CA CYS A 256 -10.22 29.67 17.39
C CYS A 256 -10.78 30.69 18.40
N LYS A 257 -10.16 30.83 19.59
CA LYS A 257 -10.59 31.82 20.61
C LYS A 257 -10.21 33.25 20.25
N VAL A 258 -9.04 33.45 19.63
CA VAL A 258 -8.51 34.79 19.31
C VAL A 258 -8.79 35.25 17.88
N SER A 259 -9.57 34.48 17.14
CA SER A 259 -9.92 34.79 15.75
C SER A 259 -10.64 36.15 15.66
N PRO A 260 -10.20 37.07 14.78
CA PRO A 260 -10.74 38.43 14.71
C PRO A 260 -12.17 38.50 14.16
N SER A 261 -12.60 37.50 13.40
CA SER A 261 -13.94 37.42 12.80
C SER A 261 -14.41 35.97 12.66
N ALA A 262 -15.71 35.78 12.39
CA ALA A 262 -16.26 34.46 12.09
C ALA A 262 -15.65 33.85 10.81
N GLU A 263 -15.36 34.68 9.81
CA GLU A 263 -14.67 34.27 8.58
C GLU A 263 -13.24 33.81 8.86
N ALA A 264 -12.50 34.53 9.71
CA ALA A 264 -11.16 34.15 10.11
C ALA A 264 -11.14 32.81 10.88
N ASN A 265 -12.11 32.59 11.77
CA ASN A 265 -12.29 31.31 12.46
C ASN A 265 -12.58 30.17 11.47
N SER A 266 -13.43 30.42 10.47
CA SER A 266 -13.70 29.44 9.40
C SER A 266 -12.44 29.10 8.60
N ARG A 267 -11.55 30.08 8.33
CA ARG A 267 -10.25 29.82 7.70
C ARG A 267 -9.33 28.96 8.56
N VAL A 268 -9.26 29.20 9.88
CA VAL A 268 -8.49 28.34 10.81
C VAL A 268 -9.01 26.92 10.79
N GLN A 269 -10.33 26.76 10.83
CA GLN A 269 -10.98 25.46 10.77
C GLN A 269 -10.67 24.72 9.46
N ALA A 270 -10.76 25.41 8.32
CA ALA A 270 -10.43 24.84 7.02
C ALA A 270 -8.96 24.40 6.94
N GLN A 271 -8.05 25.23 7.44
CA GLN A 271 -6.62 24.93 7.47
C GLN A 271 -6.30 23.77 8.43
N ALA A 272 -6.94 23.71 9.59
CA ALA A 272 -6.81 22.59 10.53
C ALA A 272 -7.31 21.28 9.92
N ALA A 273 -8.45 21.30 9.24
CA ALA A 273 -8.99 20.15 8.53
C ALA A 273 -8.05 19.69 7.41
N GLN A 274 -7.46 20.62 6.66
CA GLN A 274 -6.45 20.34 5.63
C GLN A 274 -5.22 19.64 6.22
N ILE A 275 -4.68 20.15 7.33
CA ILE A 275 -3.52 19.57 8.03
C ILE A 275 -3.81 18.13 8.49
N ILE A 276 -4.98 17.90 9.10
CA ILE A 276 -5.39 16.56 9.57
C ILE A 276 -5.53 15.60 8.38
N PHE A 277 -6.13 16.07 7.28
CA PHE A 277 -6.37 15.27 6.09
C PHE A 277 -5.07 14.88 5.37
N ASP A 278 -4.18 15.84 5.10
CA ASP A 278 -2.94 15.56 4.36
C ASP A 278 -1.97 14.69 5.16
N ASN A 279 -1.95 14.84 6.48
CA ASN A 279 -1.07 14.09 7.38
C ASN A 279 -1.75 12.89 8.06
N SER A 280 -2.94 12.46 7.61
CA SER A 280 -3.71 11.39 8.27
C SER A 280 -2.94 10.07 8.38
N SER A 281 -2.11 9.74 7.40
CA SER A 281 -1.29 8.51 7.41
C SER A 281 -0.14 8.56 8.42
N GLY A 282 0.43 9.75 8.68
CA GLY A 282 1.42 9.96 9.73
C GLY A 282 0.79 9.92 11.11
N LEU A 283 -0.40 10.53 11.24
CA LEU A 283 -1.17 10.59 12.48
C LEU A 283 -1.56 9.20 12.99
N LEU A 284 -2.09 8.33 12.13
CA LEU A 284 -2.55 6.97 12.50
C LEU A 284 -1.42 6.02 12.92
N LYS A 285 -0.15 6.35 12.62
CA LYS A 285 1.01 5.56 13.09
C LYS A 285 1.31 5.79 14.57
N ILE A 286 0.78 6.87 15.15
CA ILE A 286 1.20 7.38 16.46
C ILE A 286 0.00 7.58 17.38
N ALA A 287 -1.11 8.07 16.82
CA ALA A 287 -2.35 8.32 17.51
C ALA A 287 -3.39 7.25 17.16
N SER A 288 -4.32 7.04 18.07
CA SER A 288 -5.47 6.16 17.83
C SER A 288 -6.47 6.84 16.90
N LEU A 289 -7.34 6.04 16.28
CA LEU A 289 -8.47 6.56 15.50
C LEU A 289 -9.37 7.49 16.33
N HIS A 290 -9.51 7.20 17.63
CA HIS A 290 -10.25 8.05 18.55
C HIS A 290 -9.67 9.46 18.64
N ASP A 291 -8.34 9.61 18.65
CA ASP A 291 -7.69 10.92 18.67
C ASP A 291 -7.95 11.71 17.39
N VAL A 292 -7.98 11.04 16.23
CA VAL A 292 -8.34 11.66 14.93
C VAL A 292 -9.77 12.16 14.97
N GLN A 293 -10.70 11.33 15.44
CA GLN A 293 -12.10 11.69 15.60
C GLN A 293 -12.28 12.86 16.59
N GLU A 294 -11.54 12.88 17.69
CA GLU A 294 -11.57 13.97 18.67
C GLU A 294 -11.11 15.28 18.02
N LEU A 295 -10.01 15.27 17.24
CA LEU A 295 -9.52 16.44 16.51
C LEU A 295 -10.56 16.94 15.49
N LEU A 296 -11.14 16.04 14.69
CA LEU A 296 -12.18 16.39 13.72
C LEU A 296 -13.46 16.90 14.40
N SER A 297 -13.83 16.35 15.57
CA SER A 297 -15.04 16.75 16.31
C SER A 297 -15.05 18.23 16.72
N LYS A 298 -13.85 18.83 16.86
CA LYS A 298 -13.66 20.24 17.21
C LYS A 298 -13.80 21.19 16.01
N ILE A 299 -14.07 20.67 14.81
CA ILE A 299 -14.24 21.43 13.57
C ILE A 299 -15.70 21.30 13.11
N ASP A 300 -16.28 22.39 12.58
CA ASP A 300 -17.66 22.41 12.07
C ASP A 300 -17.80 21.54 10.80
N ASP A 301 -18.91 20.80 10.69
CA ASP A 301 -19.15 19.84 9.61
C ASP A 301 -19.19 20.48 8.22
N LYS A 302 -19.59 21.75 8.12
CA LYS A 302 -19.75 22.49 6.86
C LYS A 302 -18.45 23.06 6.32
N VAL A 303 -17.36 22.98 7.10
CA VAL A 303 -16.05 23.49 6.68
C VAL A 303 -15.56 22.68 5.49
N GLU A 304 -15.21 23.39 4.42
CA GLU A 304 -14.65 22.80 3.21
C GLU A 304 -13.13 22.82 3.22
N ILE A 305 -12.55 21.74 2.72
CA ILE A 305 -11.12 21.61 2.46
C ILE A 305 -10.90 22.05 1.01
N ALA A 306 -10.49 23.32 0.84
CA ALA A 306 -10.46 24.02 -0.43
C ALA A 306 -9.71 23.27 -1.56
N ASN A 307 -8.61 22.59 -1.23
CA ASN A 307 -7.80 21.88 -2.23
C ASN A 307 -8.49 20.63 -2.80
N TYR A 308 -9.50 20.09 -2.11
CA TYR A 308 -10.08 18.78 -2.40
C TYR A 308 -11.61 18.81 -2.61
N GLY A 309 -12.26 19.94 -2.31
CA GLY A 309 -13.71 20.10 -2.49
C GLY A 309 -14.55 19.18 -1.59
N ILE A 310 -14.03 18.82 -0.41
CA ILE A 310 -14.70 17.93 0.56
C ILE A 310 -14.99 18.67 1.86
N THR A 311 -16.00 18.20 2.58
CA THR A 311 -16.40 18.77 3.87
C THR A 311 -15.82 17.96 5.03
N VAL A 312 -15.69 18.61 6.18
CA VAL A 312 -15.33 17.94 7.44
C VAL A 312 -16.37 16.90 7.84
N GLY A 313 -17.65 17.12 7.52
CA GLY A 313 -18.70 16.11 7.68
C GLY A 313 -18.35 14.79 6.97
N LEU A 314 -17.83 14.87 5.73
CA LEU A 314 -17.37 13.70 4.97
C LEU A 314 -16.09 13.08 5.58
N LEU A 315 -15.19 13.89 6.16
CA LEU A 315 -14.03 13.33 6.86
C LEU A 315 -14.40 12.58 8.14
N LYS A 316 -15.34 13.12 8.93
CA LYS A 316 -15.87 12.44 10.11
C LYS A 316 -16.51 11.12 9.72
N HIS A 317 -17.17 11.10 8.57
CA HIS A 317 -17.73 9.90 7.98
C HIS A 317 -16.66 8.88 7.59
N TYR A 318 -15.61 9.27 6.85
CA TYR A 318 -14.47 8.39 6.57
C TYR A 318 -13.80 7.85 7.85
N SER A 319 -13.72 8.67 8.90
CA SER A 319 -13.16 8.23 10.18
C SER A 319 -14.02 7.17 10.90
N LYS A 320 -15.32 7.09 10.61
CA LYS A 320 -16.17 5.99 11.10
C LYS A 320 -15.95 4.72 10.29
N CYS A 321 -15.84 4.83 8.96
CA CYS A 321 -15.51 3.70 8.09
C CYS A 321 -14.18 3.03 8.52
N MET A 322 -13.22 3.81 8.99
CA MET A 322 -11.94 3.30 9.51
C MET A 322 -12.08 2.43 10.77
N GLU A 323 -13.17 2.51 11.54
CA GLU A 323 -13.38 1.66 12.72
C GLU A 323 -13.64 0.20 12.33
N SER A 324 -14.23 -0.02 11.16
CA SER A 324 -14.70 -1.32 10.70
C SER A 324 -13.72 -1.95 9.70
N ILE A 325 -13.88 -1.64 8.42
CA ILE A 325 -13.33 -2.40 7.29
C ILE A 325 -12.09 -1.70 6.71
N TYR A 326 -11.96 -0.41 6.96
CA TYR A 326 -10.88 0.44 6.44
C TYR A 326 -9.80 0.71 7.51
N LYS A 327 -9.59 -0.21 8.46
CA LYS A 327 -8.67 -0.04 9.61
C LYS A 327 -7.24 0.36 9.24
N ASN A 328 -6.77 -0.09 8.08
CA ASN A 328 -5.41 0.17 7.60
C ASN A 328 -5.33 1.30 6.56
N TYR A 329 -6.44 2.00 6.32
CA TYR A 329 -6.51 3.11 5.37
C TYR A 329 -6.59 4.42 6.13
N SER A 330 -5.91 5.44 5.61
CA SER A 330 -5.99 6.81 6.08
C SER A 330 -7.09 7.61 5.37
N LEU A 331 -7.50 8.74 5.96
CA LEU A 331 -8.54 9.60 5.38
C LEU A 331 -8.25 9.97 3.92
N LYS A 332 -6.98 10.28 3.61
CA LYS A 332 -6.53 10.61 2.26
C LYS A 332 -6.59 9.45 1.28
N GLU A 333 -6.30 8.23 1.74
CA GLU A 333 -6.40 7.02 0.91
C GLU A 333 -7.87 6.70 0.61
N ILE A 334 -8.75 6.77 1.62
CA ILE A 334 -10.21 6.58 1.42
C ILE A 334 -10.77 7.61 0.43
N TYR A 335 -10.38 8.88 0.58
CA TYR A 335 -10.75 9.91 -0.40
C TYR A 335 -10.23 9.59 -1.80
N SER A 336 -8.98 9.11 -1.92
CA SER A 336 -8.39 8.77 -3.22
C SER A 336 -9.19 7.67 -3.92
N ILE A 337 -9.59 6.62 -3.18
CA ILE A 337 -10.48 5.56 -3.68
C ILE A 337 -11.80 6.16 -4.18
N ALA A 338 -12.39 7.09 -3.41
CA ALA A 338 -13.63 7.75 -3.78
C ALA A 338 -13.52 8.63 -5.05
N GLN A 339 -12.33 9.04 -5.45
CA GLN A 339 -12.11 9.79 -6.70
C GLN A 339 -11.75 8.91 -7.90
N GLU A 340 -11.41 7.64 -7.69
CA GLU A 340 -11.06 6.74 -8.79
C GLU A 340 -12.25 6.37 -9.69
N GLU A 341 -11.94 6.05 -10.94
CA GLU A 341 -12.89 5.47 -11.89
C GLU A 341 -13.28 4.04 -11.46
N THR A 342 -14.34 3.51 -12.09
CA THR A 342 -14.91 2.19 -11.76
C THR A 342 -13.86 1.08 -11.66
N LEU A 343 -12.90 1.00 -12.60
CA LEU A 343 -11.86 -0.04 -12.59
C LEU A 343 -10.90 0.07 -11.41
N GLY A 344 -10.52 1.30 -11.03
CA GLY A 344 -9.65 1.55 -9.87
C GLY A 344 -10.36 1.20 -8.57
N GLN A 345 -11.61 1.62 -8.45
CA GLN A 345 -12.48 1.26 -7.32
C GLN A 345 -12.66 -0.27 -7.21
N GLN A 346 -12.85 -0.99 -8.31
CA GLN A 346 -12.92 -2.46 -8.28
C GLN A 346 -11.63 -3.10 -7.76
N ALA A 347 -10.47 -2.59 -8.16
CA ALA A 347 -9.18 -3.10 -7.70
C ALA A 347 -8.99 -2.89 -6.18
N HIS A 348 -9.30 -1.70 -5.67
CA HIS A 348 -9.25 -1.43 -4.23
C HIS A 348 -10.28 -2.24 -3.46
N PHE A 349 -11.51 -2.37 -3.97
CA PHE A 349 -12.53 -3.21 -3.35
C PHE A 349 -12.07 -4.67 -3.24
N SER A 350 -11.49 -5.23 -4.31
CA SER A 350 -10.90 -6.58 -4.29
C SER A 350 -9.77 -6.69 -3.26
N ALA A 351 -8.90 -5.68 -3.14
CA ALA A 351 -7.83 -5.67 -2.16
C ALA A 351 -8.36 -5.67 -0.72
N ILE A 352 -9.36 -4.84 -0.41
CA ILE A 352 -10.03 -4.80 0.89
C ILE A 352 -10.68 -6.14 1.20
N VAL A 353 -11.40 -6.72 0.25
CA VAL A 353 -12.01 -8.06 0.41
C VAL A 353 -10.93 -9.10 0.75
N ARG A 354 -9.83 -9.15 0.00
CA ARG A 354 -8.72 -10.08 0.27
C ARG A 354 -8.18 -9.89 1.68
N GLU A 355 -8.01 -8.65 2.12
CA GLU A 355 -7.51 -8.32 3.45
C GLU A 355 -8.45 -8.83 4.55
N GLN A 356 -9.77 -8.62 4.41
CA GLN A 356 -10.76 -9.13 5.35
C GLN A 356 -10.78 -10.67 5.39
N VAL A 357 -10.73 -11.33 4.23
CA VAL A 357 -10.69 -12.81 4.15
C VAL A 357 -9.42 -13.38 4.78
N LEU A 358 -8.30 -12.66 4.76
CA LEU A 358 -7.05 -13.09 5.40
C LEU A 358 -6.97 -12.72 6.88
N GLY A 359 -7.62 -11.62 7.29
CA GLY A 359 -7.58 -11.08 8.64
C GLY A 359 -8.57 -11.74 9.61
N CYS A 360 -9.70 -12.24 9.11
CA CYS A 360 -10.70 -12.93 9.92
C CYS A 360 -10.46 -14.45 9.96
N SER A 361 -10.47 -15.03 11.16
CA SER A 361 -10.38 -16.49 11.33
C SER A 361 -11.71 -17.21 11.13
N ASP A 362 -12.82 -16.50 11.28
CA ASP A 362 -14.18 -17.04 11.12
C ASP A 362 -14.83 -16.55 9.82
N ASN A 363 -15.48 -17.48 9.11
CA ASN A 363 -16.19 -17.16 7.88
C ASN A 363 -17.43 -16.30 8.17
N GLY A 364 -18.11 -16.50 9.30
CA GLY A 364 -19.30 -15.73 9.67
C GLY A 364 -18.99 -14.26 9.90
N GLU A 365 -17.92 -13.96 10.64
CA GLU A 365 -17.43 -12.58 10.82
C GLU A 365 -17.05 -11.92 9.49
N THR A 366 -16.41 -12.68 8.60
CA THR A 366 -16.02 -12.19 7.27
C THR A 366 -17.26 -11.83 6.45
N VAL A 367 -18.26 -12.72 6.37
CA VAL A 367 -19.50 -12.44 5.65
C VAL A 367 -20.21 -11.24 6.26
N GLN A 368 -20.30 -11.13 7.60
CA GLN A 368 -20.91 -9.98 8.25
C GLN A 368 -20.22 -8.65 7.91
N ALA A 369 -18.88 -8.63 7.86
CA ALA A 369 -18.13 -7.45 7.42
C ALA A 369 -18.42 -7.11 5.96
N ILE A 370 -18.49 -8.11 5.08
CA ILE A 370 -18.85 -7.89 3.67
C ILE A 370 -20.31 -7.46 3.52
N SER A 371 -21.22 -7.94 4.36
CA SER A 371 -22.61 -7.48 4.39
C SER A 371 -22.69 -5.99 4.72
N GLN A 372 -21.80 -5.47 5.57
CA GLN A 372 -21.67 -4.03 5.79
C GLN A 372 -21.13 -3.27 4.56
N LEU A 373 -20.28 -3.90 3.74
CA LEU A 373 -19.81 -3.34 2.45
C LEU A 373 -20.88 -3.37 1.34
N LEU A 374 -21.81 -4.32 1.42
CA LEU A 374 -22.83 -4.55 0.41
C LEU A 374 -24.16 -3.87 0.77
N ASP A 375 -24.34 -3.42 2.01
CA ASP A 375 -25.57 -2.77 2.43
C ASP A 375 -25.73 -1.40 1.75
N ALA A 376 -26.60 -1.36 0.73
CA ALA A 376 -26.98 -0.15 0.03
C ALA A 376 -27.72 0.87 0.93
N SER A 377 -28.17 0.45 2.11
CA SER A 377 -28.79 1.31 3.12
C SER A 377 -27.75 2.00 4.01
N ASN A 378 -26.48 1.60 3.89
CA ASN A 378 -25.40 2.20 4.64
C ASN A 378 -24.89 3.46 3.91
N PRO A 379 -25.23 4.68 4.38
CA PRO A 379 -24.69 5.91 3.78
C PRO A 379 -23.15 5.95 3.90
N GLU A 380 -22.55 5.09 4.73
CA GLU A 380 -21.11 4.92 4.89
C GLU A 380 -20.39 4.47 3.62
N GLU A 381 -21.02 3.61 2.84
CA GLU A 381 -20.49 2.97 1.64
C GLU A 381 -20.63 3.81 0.37
N GLU A 382 -21.72 4.57 0.25
CA GLU A 382 -22.06 5.36 -0.94
C GLU A 382 -21.00 6.44 -1.23
N HIS A 383 -20.30 6.89 -0.19
CA HIS A 383 -19.29 7.94 -0.27
C HIS A 383 -17.85 7.44 -0.57
N VAL A 384 -17.60 6.12 -0.49
CA VAL A 384 -16.28 5.53 -0.80
C VAL A 384 -16.30 4.85 -2.17
N PHE A 385 -17.26 3.96 -2.42
CA PHE A 385 -17.37 3.20 -3.69
C PHE A 385 -18.53 3.72 -4.56
N LYS A 386 -18.56 5.03 -4.79
CA LYS A 386 -19.64 5.73 -5.49
C LYS A 386 -19.90 5.27 -6.93
N ASN A 387 -18.91 4.64 -7.57
CA ASN A 387 -18.98 4.22 -8.98
C ASN A 387 -19.23 2.70 -9.13
N LEU A 388 -19.41 1.95 -8.04
CA LEU A 388 -19.66 0.52 -8.07
C LEU A 388 -21.12 0.20 -7.75
N THR A 389 -21.76 -0.60 -8.60
CA THR A 389 -23.08 -1.16 -8.31
C THR A 389 -22.97 -2.33 -7.33
N LEU A 390 -24.09 -2.68 -6.68
CA LEU A 390 -24.16 -3.86 -5.81
C LEU A 390 -23.71 -5.13 -6.56
N ASP A 391 -24.22 -5.34 -7.78
CA ASP A 391 -23.86 -6.49 -8.61
C ASP A 391 -22.35 -6.56 -8.90
N GLN A 392 -21.72 -5.41 -9.16
CA GLN A 392 -20.27 -5.34 -9.37
C GLN A 392 -19.50 -5.68 -8.10
N LYS A 393 -19.92 -5.16 -6.94
CA LYS A 393 -19.30 -5.50 -5.64
C LYS A 393 -19.43 -7.00 -5.35
N MET A 394 -20.60 -7.58 -5.58
CA MET A 394 -20.85 -9.03 -5.41
C MET A 394 -20.00 -9.87 -6.36
N SER A 395 -19.92 -9.47 -7.64
CA SER A 395 -19.09 -10.14 -8.65
C SER A 395 -17.61 -10.11 -8.26
N VAL A 396 -17.07 -8.95 -7.85
CA VAL A 396 -15.68 -8.83 -7.39
C VAL A 396 -15.43 -9.68 -6.15
N PHE A 397 -16.37 -9.71 -5.20
CA PHE A 397 -16.27 -10.56 -4.02
C PHE A 397 -16.17 -12.05 -4.42
N ILE A 398 -17.09 -12.53 -5.25
CA ILE A 398 -17.13 -13.92 -5.71
C ILE A 398 -15.85 -14.30 -6.43
N GLU A 399 -15.37 -13.47 -7.37
CA GLU A 399 -14.12 -13.73 -8.10
C GLU A 399 -12.92 -13.76 -7.15
N THR A 400 -12.87 -12.85 -6.17
CA THR A 400 -11.79 -12.80 -5.17
C THR A 400 -11.77 -14.06 -4.29
N VAL A 401 -12.93 -14.51 -3.80
CA VAL A 401 -13.04 -15.71 -2.97
C VAL A 401 -12.75 -16.99 -3.75
N LEU A 402 -13.20 -17.05 -5.01
CA LEU A 402 -12.85 -18.13 -5.93
C LEU A 402 -11.35 -18.16 -6.18
N GLU A 403 -10.69 -17.02 -6.46
CA GLU A 403 -9.24 -16.95 -6.63
C GLU A 403 -8.47 -17.45 -5.41
N MET A 404 -8.96 -17.15 -4.21
CA MET A 404 -8.38 -17.62 -2.95
C MET A 404 -8.71 -19.08 -2.61
N GLY A 405 -9.57 -19.75 -3.38
CA GLY A 405 -10.02 -21.13 -3.14
C GLY A 405 -10.84 -21.31 -1.85
N LYS A 406 -11.51 -20.25 -1.39
CA LYS A 406 -12.27 -20.22 -0.12
C LYS A 406 -13.74 -20.61 -0.34
N PHE A 407 -13.97 -21.84 -0.77
CA PHE A 407 -15.31 -22.32 -1.14
C PHE A 407 -16.29 -22.36 0.05
N GLU A 408 -15.82 -22.63 1.26
CA GLU A 408 -16.67 -22.61 2.45
C GLU A 408 -17.27 -21.22 2.70
N LEU A 409 -16.46 -20.16 2.48
CA LEU A 409 -16.92 -18.77 2.58
C LEU A 409 -17.87 -18.40 1.44
N LEU A 410 -17.58 -18.88 0.23
CA LEU A 410 -18.46 -18.69 -0.93
C LEU A 410 -19.85 -19.29 -0.68
N ASP A 411 -19.93 -20.52 -0.17
CA ASP A 411 -21.21 -21.18 0.12
C ASP A 411 -22.02 -20.41 1.18
N SER A 412 -21.37 -19.93 2.25
CA SER A 412 -22.02 -19.06 3.25
C SER A 412 -22.57 -17.78 2.63
N PHE A 413 -21.77 -17.12 1.80
CA PHE A 413 -22.17 -15.88 1.12
C PHE A 413 -23.34 -16.07 0.16
N LEU A 414 -23.28 -17.09 -0.72
CA LEU A 414 -24.36 -17.35 -1.68
C LEU A 414 -25.69 -17.69 -0.98
N THR A 415 -25.62 -18.34 0.19
CA THR A 415 -26.79 -18.66 1.01
C THR A 415 -27.39 -17.41 1.67
N GLU A 416 -26.56 -16.50 2.16
CA GLU A 416 -27.03 -15.27 2.83
C GLU A 416 -27.67 -14.27 1.86
N PHE A 417 -27.10 -14.13 0.66
CA PHE A 417 -27.53 -13.13 -0.33
C PHE A 417 -28.46 -13.65 -1.42
N ASP A 418 -28.87 -14.92 -1.35
CA ASP A 418 -29.67 -15.62 -2.39
C ASP A 418 -29.13 -15.35 -3.82
N SER A 419 -27.80 -15.39 -3.95
CA SER A 419 -27.10 -15.04 -5.18
C SER A 419 -26.62 -16.28 -5.91
N ALA A 420 -26.58 -16.21 -7.24
CA ALA A 420 -26.02 -17.24 -8.09
C ALA A 420 -24.70 -16.76 -8.69
N VAL A 421 -23.71 -17.66 -8.73
CA VAL A 421 -22.46 -17.38 -9.44
C VAL A 421 -22.69 -17.57 -10.93
N ASP A 422 -22.19 -16.63 -11.73
CA ASP A 422 -22.19 -16.73 -13.19
C ASP A 422 -21.44 -18.00 -13.66
N GLU A 423 -22.07 -18.73 -14.59
CA GLU A 423 -21.47 -19.92 -15.21
C GLU A 423 -20.12 -19.61 -15.85
N GLU A 424 -19.97 -18.44 -16.50
CA GLU A 424 -18.73 -18.07 -17.19
C GLU A 424 -17.57 -17.89 -16.21
N VAL A 425 -17.84 -17.30 -15.04
CA VAL A 425 -16.85 -17.13 -13.97
C VAL A 425 -16.42 -18.48 -13.42
N LEU A 426 -17.37 -19.38 -13.15
CA LEU A 426 -17.05 -20.73 -12.68
C LEU A 426 -16.21 -21.52 -13.70
N ILE A 427 -16.53 -21.42 -15.00
CA ILE A 427 -15.74 -22.07 -16.07
C ILE A 427 -14.31 -21.51 -16.09
N LYS A 428 -14.16 -20.18 -16.04
CA LYS A 428 -12.85 -19.50 -15.99
C LYS A 428 -12.01 -20.04 -14.83
N TYR A 429 -12.57 -20.13 -13.62
CA TYR A 429 -11.84 -20.62 -12.45
C TYR A 429 -11.61 -22.14 -12.45
N PHE A 430 -12.50 -22.93 -13.04
CA PHE A 430 -12.24 -24.35 -13.28
C PHE A 430 -10.95 -24.53 -14.09
N TRP A 431 -10.84 -23.83 -15.22
CA TRP A 431 -9.65 -23.90 -16.08
C TRP A 431 -8.43 -23.27 -15.41
N HIS A 432 -8.59 -22.21 -14.62
CA HIS A 432 -7.50 -21.64 -13.82
C HIS A 432 -6.86 -22.70 -12.91
N PHE A 433 -7.67 -23.40 -12.11
CA PHE A 433 -7.20 -24.42 -11.19
C PHE A 433 -6.66 -25.66 -11.92
N PHE A 434 -7.35 -26.13 -12.95
CA PHE A 434 -6.92 -27.28 -13.75
C PHE A 434 -5.55 -27.04 -14.41
N ASN A 435 -5.35 -25.86 -15.00
CA ASN A 435 -4.09 -25.52 -15.69
C ASN A 435 -2.93 -25.24 -14.73
N ARG A 436 -3.22 -24.80 -13.51
CA ARG A 436 -2.23 -24.53 -12.46
C ARG A 436 -1.80 -25.78 -11.70
N ALA A 437 -2.61 -26.83 -11.72
CA ALA A 437 -2.34 -28.08 -11.03
C ALA A 437 -1.00 -28.70 -11.47
N SER A 438 -0.14 -29.03 -10.50
CA SER A 438 1.16 -29.65 -10.77
C SER A 438 1.05 -31.13 -11.16
N ASN A 439 -0.01 -31.80 -10.74
CA ASN A 439 -0.41 -33.14 -11.17
C ASN A 439 -1.92 -33.32 -10.95
N GLY A 440 -2.50 -34.39 -11.50
CA GLY A 440 -3.94 -34.62 -11.51
C GLY A 440 -4.50 -35.39 -10.31
N LEU A 441 -3.71 -35.71 -9.28
CA LEU A 441 -4.22 -36.45 -8.12
C LEU A 441 -5.31 -35.63 -7.41
N ARG A 442 -6.43 -36.30 -7.07
CA ARG A 442 -7.56 -35.71 -6.33
C ARG A 442 -7.17 -35.10 -4.97
N SER A 443 -6.04 -35.51 -4.40
CA SER A 443 -5.54 -34.98 -3.13
C SER A 443 -4.93 -33.58 -3.26
N ARG A 444 -4.51 -33.15 -4.45
CA ARG A 444 -3.86 -31.84 -4.66
C ARG A 444 -4.84 -30.68 -4.45
N PRO A 445 -4.38 -29.56 -3.85
CA PRO A 445 -5.24 -28.40 -3.60
C PRO A 445 -5.94 -27.87 -4.87
N GLU A 446 -5.19 -27.66 -5.95
CA GLU A 446 -5.73 -27.16 -7.21
C GLU A 446 -6.79 -28.11 -7.81
N MET A 447 -6.56 -29.42 -7.75
CA MET A 447 -7.53 -30.42 -8.24
C MET A 447 -8.78 -30.50 -7.36
N LYS A 448 -8.64 -30.32 -6.04
CA LYS A 448 -9.77 -30.18 -5.12
C LYS A 448 -10.59 -28.93 -5.42
N ASN A 449 -9.91 -27.82 -5.70
CA ASN A 449 -10.56 -26.56 -6.05
C ASN A 449 -11.29 -26.68 -7.39
N ALA A 450 -10.64 -27.22 -8.44
CA ALA A 450 -11.29 -27.52 -9.71
C ALA A 450 -12.52 -28.42 -9.54
N ARG A 451 -12.45 -29.46 -8.68
CA ARG A 451 -13.60 -30.32 -8.36
C ARG A 451 -14.71 -29.55 -7.64
N ARG A 452 -14.38 -28.70 -6.67
CA ARG A 452 -15.35 -27.86 -5.96
C ARG A 452 -16.06 -26.89 -6.90
N THR A 453 -15.31 -26.20 -7.79
CA THR A 453 -15.87 -25.35 -8.84
C THR A 453 -16.77 -26.13 -9.78
N LEU A 454 -16.35 -27.33 -10.21
CA LEU A 454 -17.16 -28.20 -11.05
C LEU A 454 -18.47 -28.63 -10.36
N ASN A 455 -18.43 -28.93 -9.07
CA ASN A 455 -19.65 -29.29 -8.33
C ASN A 455 -20.69 -28.15 -8.33
N LEU A 456 -20.25 -26.88 -8.34
CA LEU A 456 -21.14 -25.74 -8.50
C LEU A 456 -21.74 -25.70 -9.92
N LEU A 457 -20.92 -25.89 -10.95
CA LEU A 457 -21.39 -25.98 -12.35
C LEU A 457 -22.38 -27.13 -12.60
N LEU A 458 -22.13 -28.30 -12.01
CA LEU A 458 -22.98 -29.49 -12.15
C LEU A 458 -24.35 -29.31 -11.48
N LYS A 459 -24.44 -28.51 -10.40
CA LYS A 459 -25.73 -28.13 -9.80
C LYS A 459 -26.57 -27.31 -10.77
N THR A 460 -25.93 -26.45 -11.57
CA THR A 460 -26.61 -25.60 -12.57
C THR A 460 -27.02 -26.39 -13.80
N ASN A 461 -26.09 -27.11 -14.42
CA ASN A 461 -26.36 -27.89 -15.63
C ASN A 461 -25.47 -29.14 -15.72
N LYS A 462 -25.96 -30.25 -15.19
CA LYS A 462 -25.22 -31.51 -15.16
C LYS A 462 -24.77 -31.96 -16.56
N THR A 463 -25.67 -32.05 -17.53
CA THR A 463 -25.37 -32.62 -18.85
C THR A 463 -24.36 -31.80 -19.65
N LYS A 464 -24.36 -30.47 -19.49
CA LYS A 464 -23.40 -29.57 -20.16
C LYS A 464 -21.97 -29.79 -19.66
N TYR A 465 -21.79 -30.06 -18.37
CA TYR A 465 -20.47 -30.07 -17.70
C TYR A 465 -19.94 -31.46 -17.33
N GLU A 466 -20.66 -32.54 -17.65
CA GLU A 466 -20.21 -33.92 -17.41
C GLU A 466 -18.84 -34.26 -18.05
N HIS A 467 -18.50 -33.63 -19.17
CA HIS A 467 -17.18 -33.81 -19.79
C HIS A 467 -16.03 -33.33 -18.89
N LEU A 468 -16.22 -32.24 -18.13
CA LEU A 468 -15.21 -31.75 -17.18
C LEU A 468 -15.01 -32.72 -16.02
N GLU A 469 -16.05 -33.46 -15.64
CA GLU A 469 -15.96 -34.52 -14.63
C GLU A 469 -15.07 -35.66 -15.12
N ALA A 470 -15.31 -36.13 -16.36
CA ALA A 470 -14.48 -37.14 -17.00
C ALA A 470 -13.03 -36.68 -17.13
N LEU A 471 -12.81 -35.40 -17.47
CA LEU A 471 -11.46 -34.84 -17.58
C LEU A 471 -10.70 -34.83 -16.25
N LEU A 472 -11.36 -34.48 -15.13
CA LEU A 472 -10.74 -34.58 -13.80
C LEU A 472 -10.46 -36.02 -13.39
N ASP A 473 -11.30 -36.97 -13.79
CA ASP A 473 -11.13 -38.39 -13.48
C ASP A 473 -9.97 -39.01 -14.25
N VAL A 474 -9.82 -38.69 -15.55
CA VAL A 474 -8.63 -39.07 -16.32
C VAL A 474 -7.37 -38.50 -15.71
N ALA A 475 -7.37 -37.22 -15.37
CA ALA A 475 -6.19 -36.57 -14.80
C ALA A 475 -5.73 -37.27 -13.51
N ASN A 476 -6.69 -37.72 -12.69
CA ASN A 476 -6.42 -38.51 -11.51
C ASN A 476 -5.89 -39.90 -11.86
N ASP A 477 -6.55 -40.63 -12.75
CA ASP A 477 -6.15 -41.98 -13.16
C ASP A 477 -4.73 -41.99 -13.72
N LEU A 478 -4.40 -41.07 -14.64
CA LEU A 478 -3.05 -40.95 -15.21
C LEU A 478 -1.99 -40.61 -14.17
N SER A 479 -2.34 -39.83 -13.15
CA SER A 479 -1.41 -39.47 -12.07
C SER A 479 -1.12 -40.62 -11.09
N THR A 480 -1.82 -41.76 -11.20
CA THR A 480 -1.47 -42.98 -10.44
C THR A 480 -0.34 -43.77 -11.10
N TYR A 481 -0.04 -43.48 -12.37
CA TYR A 481 1.01 -44.12 -13.14
C TYR A 481 2.24 -43.22 -13.27
N SER A 482 3.38 -43.82 -13.61
CA SER A 482 4.58 -43.06 -13.96
C SER A 482 4.41 -42.48 -15.36
N LEU A 483 4.35 -41.15 -15.47
CA LEU A 483 4.16 -40.46 -16.73
C LEU A 483 5.02 -39.20 -16.79
N ASN A 484 6.02 -39.20 -17.67
CA ASN A 484 6.96 -38.09 -17.87
C ASN A 484 7.06 -37.80 -19.37
N LEU A 485 6.98 -36.52 -19.76
CA LEU A 485 7.04 -36.08 -21.16
C LEU A 485 8.47 -35.88 -21.70
N GLY A 486 9.46 -36.49 -21.03
CA GLY A 486 10.89 -36.34 -21.32
C GLY A 486 11.74 -36.19 -20.06
N LYS A 487 13.03 -35.88 -20.21
CA LYS A 487 14.01 -35.80 -19.10
C LYS A 487 13.59 -34.78 -18.04
N GLY A 488 12.93 -35.26 -16.98
CA GLY A 488 12.57 -34.48 -15.79
C GLY A 488 11.33 -33.58 -15.92
N ILE A 489 10.53 -33.72 -16.98
CA ILE A 489 9.29 -32.93 -17.15
C ILE A 489 8.10 -33.77 -16.63
N PRO A 490 7.54 -33.41 -15.45
CA PRO A 490 6.38 -34.11 -14.91
C PRO A 490 5.14 -33.79 -15.73
N PHE A 491 4.28 -34.80 -15.89
CA PHE A 491 2.99 -34.63 -16.58
C PHE A 491 2.02 -33.79 -15.75
N LYS A 492 1.49 -32.71 -16.36
CA LYS A 492 0.45 -31.85 -15.78
C LYS A 492 -0.91 -32.14 -16.40
N PRO A 493 -2.02 -31.90 -15.69
CA PRO A 493 -3.35 -32.08 -16.25
C PRO A 493 -3.61 -31.27 -17.53
N SER A 494 -3.05 -30.05 -17.61
CA SER A 494 -3.14 -29.21 -18.81
C SER A 494 -2.50 -29.82 -20.06
N ASP A 495 -1.51 -30.70 -19.89
CA ASP A 495 -0.86 -31.37 -21.02
C ASP A 495 -1.85 -32.29 -21.76
N LEU A 496 -2.91 -32.77 -21.10
CA LEU A 496 -3.98 -33.58 -21.73
C LEU A 496 -4.60 -32.88 -22.94
N LEU A 497 -4.73 -31.55 -22.87
CA LEU A 497 -5.33 -30.76 -23.94
C LEU A 497 -4.46 -30.80 -25.21
N THR A 498 -3.15 -30.99 -25.07
CA THR A 498 -2.22 -31.10 -26.21
C THR A 498 -2.27 -32.47 -26.89
N PHE A 499 -2.72 -33.49 -26.17
CA PHE A 499 -2.87 -34.86 -26.66
C PHE A 499 -4.22 -35.13 -27.33
N ALA A 500 -5.12 -34.14 -27.43
CA ALA A 500 -6.44 -34.33 -28.02
C ALA A 500 -6.48 -34.99 -29.41
N PRO A 501 -5.62 -34.61 -30.39
CA PRO A 501 -5.60 -35.31 -31.69
C PRO A 501 -4.84 -36.65 -31.67
N ARG A 502 -4.15 -36.97 -30.57
CA ARG A 502 -3.16 -38.04 -30.47
C ARG A 502 -3.28 -38.81 -29.14
N ILE A 503 -4.51 -39.14 -28.76
CA ILE A 503 -4.80 -39.80 -27.48
C ILE A 503 -4.08 -41.14 -27.32
N PHE A 504 -3.84 -41.87 -28.42
CA PHE A 504 -3.16 -43.16 -28.39
C PHE A 504 -1.65 -43.03 -28.16
N ASP A 505 -1.03 -41.91 -28.57
CA ASP A 505 0.39 -41.63 -28.27
C ASP A 505 0.60 -41.49 -26.76
N LEU A 506 -0.37 -40.90 -26.06
CA LEU A 506 -0.34 -40.80 -24.60
C LEU A 506 -0.44 -42.19 -23.93
N ILE A 507 -1.26 -43.09 -24.49
CA ILE A 507 -1.39 -44.46 -23.99
C ILE A 507 -0.14 -45.29 -24.28
N ALA A 508 0.45 -45.15 -25.46
CA ALA A 508 1.72 -45.80 -25.79
C ALA A 508 2.82 -45.38 -24.81
N LEU A 509 2.94 -44.08 -24.53
CA LEU A 509 3.87 -43.56 -23.51
C LEU A 509 3.56 -44.12 -22.10
N LEU A 510 2.28 -44.25 -21.76
CA LEU A 510 1.85 -44.82 -20.49
C LEU A 510 2.26 -46.30 -20.37
N LEU A 511 2.09 -47.09 -21.43
CA LEU A 511 2.48 -48.50 -21.48
C LEU A 511 4.01 -48.67 -21.46
N GLU A 512 4.74 -47.80 -22.16
CA GLU A 512 6.21 -47.79 -22.18
C GLU A 512 6.81 -47.58 -20.79
N LEU A 513 6.28 -46.60 -20.03
CA LEU A 513 6.82 -46.23 -18.73
C LEU A 513 6.33 -47.14 -17.58
N ASN A 514 5.32 -47.97 -17.80
CA ASN A 514 4.69 -48.82 -16.78
C ASN A 514 4.64 -50.28 -17.23
N VAL A 515 5.75 -51.00 -17.01
CA VAL A 515 6.05 -52.37 -17.49
C VAL A 515 4.91 -53.38 -17.32
N SER A 516 4.08 -53.31 -16.28
CA SER A 516 2.99 -54.28 -16.04
C SER A 516 1.63 -53.85 -16.60
N LEU A 517 1.50 -52.64 -17.14
CA LEU A 517 0.22 -52.07 -17.53
C LEU A 517 -0.40 -52.73 -18.75
N TYR A 518 0.42 -53.33 -19.65
CA TYR A 518 -0.09 -54.05 -20.81
C TYR A 518 -1.01 -55.22 -20.43
N LYS A 519 -0.87 -55.79 -19.23
CA LYS A 519 -1.76 -56.85 -18.72
C LYS A 519 -3.15 -56.35 -18.31
N ASN A 520 -3.35 -55.04 -18.20
CA ASN A 520 -4.58 -54.43 -17.70
C ASN A 520 -5.24 -53.54 -18.76
N MET A 521 -5.76 -54.16 -19.82
CA MET A 521 -6.48 -53.47 -20.90
C MET A 521 -7.75 -52.75 -20.41
N ALA A 522 -8.42 -53.26 -19.39
CA ALA A 522 -9.60 -52.61 -18.83
C ALA A 522 -9.28 -51.21 -18.26
N ALA A 523 -8.12 -51.05 -17.61
CA ALA A 523 -7.70 -49.75 -17.08
C ALA A 523 -7.36 -48.75 -18.18
N THR A 524 -6.59 -49.15 -19.19
CA THR A 524 -6.22 -48.28 -20.32
C THR A 524 -7.43 -47.94 -21.19
N LEU A 525 -8.37 -48.86 -21.38
CA LEU A 525 -9.63 -48.61 -22.08
C LEU A 525 -10.46 -47.54 -21.35
N ARG A 526 -10.60 -47.67 -20.02
CA ARG A 526 -11.30 -46.66 -19.21
C ARG A 526 -10.65 -45.28 -19.33
N ILE A 527 -9.31 -45.21 -19.35
CA ILE A 527 -8.57 -43.96 -19.54
C ILE A 527 -8.88 -43.36 -20.91
N VAL A 528 -8.85 -44.16 -21.98
CA VAL A 528 -9.16 -43.71 -23.35
C VAL A 528 -10.59 -43.23 -23.48
N GLU A 529 -11.56 -43.98 -22.94
CA GLU A 529 -12.98 -43.59 -22.99
C GLU A 529 -13.22 -42.27 -22.26
N ASN A 530 -12.67 -42.13 -21.05
CA ASN A 530 -12.80 -40.89 -20.30
C ASN A 530 -12.02 -39.73 -20.96
N LEU A 531 -10.92 -39.98 -21.67
CA LEU A 531 -10.21 -38.98 -22.48
C LEU A 531 -11.09 -38.48 -23.62
N GLN A 532 -11.71 -39.41 -24.36
CA GLN A 532 -12.60 -39.07 -25.47
C GLN A 532 -13.81 -38.25 -25.01
N ILE A 533 -14.39 -38.59 -23.85
CA ILE A 533 -15.49 -37.84 -23.24
C ILE A 533 -14.99 -36.48 -22.74
N GLY A 534 -13.89 -36.45 -21.98
CA GLY A 534 -13.40 -35.25 -21.32
C GLY A 534 -12.89 -34.17 -22.29
N LEU A 535 -12.31 -34.60 -23.41
CA LEU A 535 -11.88 -33.73 -24.51
C LEU A 535 -12.98 -33.49 -25.55
N GLN A 536 -14.21 -33.94 -25.27
CA GLN A 536 -15.39 -33.78 -26.13
C GLN A 536 -15.23 -34.35 -27.55
N LEU A 537 -14.38 -35.37 -27.74
CA LEU A 537 -14.24 -36.09 -29.00
C LEU A 537 -15.42 -37.06 -29.25
N LYS A 538 -16.14 -37.41 -28.18
CA LYS A 538 -17.21 -38.41 -28.17
C LYS A 538 -18.24 -38.09 -27.07
N ARG A 539 -19.51 -38.49 -27.24
CA ARG A 539 -20.51 -38.39 -26.17
C ARG A 539 -20.43 -39.58 -25.24
N ARG A 540 -20.89 -39.42 -23.99
CA ARG A 540 -20.86 -40.47 -22.96
C ARG A 540 -21.69 -41.71 -23.34
N ASP A 541 -22.78 -41.51 -24.09
CA ASP A 541 -23.70 -42.59 -24.50
C ASP A 541 -23.20 -43.36 -25.72
N ASP A 542 -22.14 -42.89 -26.38
CA ASP A 542 -21.59 -43.57 -27.55
C ASP A 542 -20.75 -44.76 -27.05
N GLN A 543 -21.09 -45.99 -27.47
CA GLN A 543 -20.30 -47.19 -27.15
C GLN A 543 -18.89 -47.09 -27.72
N SER A 544 -17.88 -47.68 -27.05
CA SER A 544 -16.51 -47.74 -27.58
C SER A 544 -16.53 -48.28 -29.01
N SER A 545 -15.95 -47.50 -29.93
CA SER A 545 -15.88 -47.95 -31.31
C SER A 545 -15.00 -49.19 -31.36
N SER A 546 -15.38 -50.17 -32.19
CA SER A 546 -14.56 -51.36 -32.43
C SER A 546 -13.12 -50.97 -32.82
N GLU A 547 -12.95 -49.85 -33.55
CA GLU A 547 -11.66 -49.29 -33.91
C GLU A 547 -10.82 -48.84 -32.70
N THR A 548 -11.43 -48.24 -31.67
CA THR A 548 -10.74 -47.84 -30.43
C THR A 548 -10.16 -49.06 -29.72
N VAL A 549 -10.97 -50.12 -29.59
CA VAL A 549 -10.57 -51.37 -28.92
C VAL A 549 -9.46 -52.06 -29.71
N THR A 550 -9.60 -52.12 -31.04
CA THR A 550 -8.59 -52.71 -31.95
C THR A 550 -7.24 -52.00 -31.84
N LYS A 551 -7.23 -50.65 -31.88
CA LYS A 551 -6.00 -49.84 -31.71
C LYS A 551 -5.35 -50.06 -30.36
N LEU A 552 -6.15 -50.13 -29.30
CA LEU A 552 -5.65 -50.35 -27.95
C LEU A 552 -5.05 -51.74 -27.80
N LEU A 553 -5.70 -52.77 -28.33
CA LEU A 553 -5.19 -54.15 -28.31
C LEU A 553 -3.85 -54.25 -29.03
N ALA A 554 -3.72 -53.64 -30.21
CA ALA A 554 -2.45 -53.60 -30.94
C ALA A 554 -1.30 -53.00 -30.10
N LEU A 555 -1.54 -51.86 -29.43
CA LEU A 555 -0.55 -51.27 -28.51
C LEU A 555 -0.19 -52.21 -27.35
N HIS A 556 -1.17 -52.89 -26.77
CA HIS A 556 -0.93 -53.85 -25.69
C HIS A 556 -0.05 -55.02 -26.15
N ILE A 557 -0.23 -55.52 -27.37
CA ILE A 557 0.62 -56.55 -27.98
C ILE A 557 2.04 -56.01 -28.21
N ASP A 558 2.19 -54.83 -28.82
CA ASP A 558 3.51 -54.24 -29.08
C ASP A 558 4.32 -54.08 -27.78
N HIS A 559 3.67 -53.63 -26.71
CA HIS A 559 4.30 -53.47 -25.40
C HIS A 559 4.49 -54.79 -24.63
N SER A 560 3.69 -55.83 -24.87
CA SER A 560 3.93 -57.15 -24.28
C SER A 560 5.17 -57.82 -24.90
N LEU A 561 5.34 -57.70 -26.23
CA LEU A 561 6.55 -58.13 -26.93
C LEU A 561 7.79 -57.40 -26.41
N ALA A 562 7.71 -56.07 -26.23
CA ALA A 562 8.81 -55.29 -25.65
C ALA A 562 9.22 -55.73 -24.23
N ASN A 563 8.27 -56.30 -23.46
CA ASN A 563 8.49 -56.83 -22.12
C ASN A 563 8.75 -58.35 -22.09
N LEU A 564 8.98 -58.96 -23.26
CA LEU A 564 9.27 -60.39 -23.42
C LEU A 564 8.16 -61.31 -22.90
N ASP A 565 6.90 -60.92 -23.10
CA ASP A 565 5.71 -61.72 -22.75
C ASP A 565 5.00 -62.20 -24.02
N PHE A 566 5.53 -63.30 -24.57
CA PHE A 566 5.05 -63.89 -25.82
C PHE A 566 3.65 -64.49 -25.69
N GLU A 567 3.33 -65.10 -24.56
CA GLU A 567 2.01 -65.73 -24.34
C GLU A 567 0.89 -64.69 -24.42
N PHE A 568 1.05 -63.55 -23.74
CA PHE A 568 0.09 -62.45 -23.84
C PHE A 568 0.00 -61.89 -25.26
N ALA A 569 1.15 -61.75 -25.95
CA ALA A 569 1.19 -61.25 -27.32
C ALA A 569 0.47 -62.18 -28.30
N LEU A 570 0.63 -63.49 -28.12
CA LEU A 570 0.03 -64.55 -28.92
C LEU A 570 -1.50 -64.55 -28.77
N ASP A 571 -1.99 -64.54 -27.54
CA ASP A 571 -3.43 -64.51 -27.26
C ASP A 571 -4.07 -63.22 -27.79
N GLY A 572 -3.42 -62.08 -27.56
CA GLY A 572 -3.88 -60.79 -28.09
C GLY A 572 -3.87 -60.75 -29.62
N ALA A 573 -2.88 -61.36 -30.28
CA ALA A 573 -2.82 -61.42 -31.74
C ALA A 573 -3.90 -62.34 -32.33
N ARG A 574 -4.23 -63.46 -31.67
CA ARG A 574 -5.37 -64.30 -32.03
C ARG A 574 -6.69 -63.53 -31.93
N GLU A 575 -6.90 -62.80 -30.83
CA GLU A 575 -8.07 -61.92 -30.68
C GLU A 575 -8.10 -60.84 -31.77
N LEU A 576 -6.95 -60.22 -32.07
CA LEU A 576 -6.84 -59.17 -33.09
C LEU A 576 -7.17 -59.68 -34.49
N LEU A 577 -6.80 -60.93 -34.83
CA LEU A 577 -7.12 -61.59 -36.10
C LEU A 577 -8.62 -61.85 -36.30
N GLU A 578 -9.42 -61.83 -35.24
CA GLU A 578 -10.88 -61.95 -35.31
C GLU A 578 -11.59 -60.58 -35.47
N MET A 579 -10.87 -59.47 -35.26
CA MET A 579 -11.42 -58.12 -35.30
C MET A 579 -11.51 -57.55 -36.73
N SER A 580 -12.31 -56.49 -36.93
CA SER A 580 -12.34 -55.76 -38.20
C SER A 580 -11.12 -54.83 -38.37
N ASN A 581 -10.68 -54.55 -39.61
CA ASN A 581 -9.56 -53.66 -39.96
C ASN A 581 -8.14 -54.15 -39.61
N ILE A 582 -7.93 -55.48 -39.58
CA ILE A 582 -6.62 -56.13 -39.33
C ILE A 582 -5.52 -55.63 -40.26
N SER A 583 -5.86 -55.28 -41.50
CA SER A 583 -4.90 -54.83 -42.52
C SER A 583 -4.08 -53.61 -42.10
N SER A 584 -4.55 -52.81 -41.14
CA SER A 584 -3.79 -51.67 -40.60
C SER A 584 -2.86 -52.04 -39.44
N PHE A 585 -3.04 -53.21 -38.83
CA PHE A 585 -2.30 -53.71 -37.67
C PHE A 585 -1.50 -54.99 -37.97
N TRP A 586 -1.38 -55.35 -39.25
CA TRP A 586 -0.53 -56.46 -39.70
C TRP A 586 0.91 -56.39 -39.18
N PRO A 587 1.57 -55.20 -38.99
CA PRO A 587 2.95 -55.16 -38.51
C PRO A 587 3.06 -55.72 -37.09
N THR A 588 2.12 -55.40 -36.21
CA THR A 588 2.07 -55.91 -34.83
C THR A 588 2.01 -57.44 -34.82
N ILE A 589 1.10 -58.04 -35.59
CA ILE A 589 0.96 -59.50 -35.70
C ILE A 589 2.21 -60.13 -36.31
N PHE A 590 2.79 -59.49 -37.32
CA PHE A 590 4.05 -59.93 -37.93
C PHE A 590 5.21 -59.91 -36.92
N GLN A 591 5.29 -58.89 -36.04
CA GLN A 591 6.29 -58.86 -34.97
C GLN A 591 6.10 -60.00 -33.96
N VAL A 592 4.86 -60.41 -33.65
CA VAL A 592 4.62 -61.61 -32.82
C VAL A 592 5.20 -62.85 -33.50
N GLY A 593 4.93 -63.03 -34.79
CA GLY A 593 5.49 -64.13 -35.59
C GLY A 593 7.02 -64.09 -35.77
N LYS A 594 7.64 -62.93 -35.53
CA LYS A 594 9.09 -62.71 -35.61
C LYS A 594 9.75 -62.55 -34.22
N PHE A 595 9.00 -62.76 -33.15
CA PHE A 595 9.49 -62.50 -31.80
C PHE A 595 10.65 -63.42 -31.44
N VAL A 596 11.66 -62.86 -30.77
CA VAL A 596 12.82 -63.60 -30.26
C VAL A 596 13.07 -63.16 -28.82
N ASP A 597 13.15 -64.11 -27.88
CA ASP A 597 13.49 -63.84 -26.49
C ASP A 597 14.98 -64.09 -26.23
N PRO A 598 15.76 -63.08 -25.80
CA PRO A 598 17.17 -63.26 -25.42
C PRO A 598 17.40 -64.20 -24.24
N ARG A 599 16.34 -64.57 -23.50
CA ARG A 599 16.41 -65.46 -22.33
C ARG A 599 16.28 -66.92 -22.69
N TRP A 600 15.99 -67.26 -23.94
CA TRP A 600 15.87 -68.65 -24.36
C TRP A 600 17.22 -69.38 -24.26
N PRO A 601 17.22 -70.67 -23.84
CA PRO A 601 18.43 -71.47 -23.82
C PRO A 601 19.10 -71.52 -25.19
N ASP A 602 20.42 -71.35 -25.23
CA ASP A 602 21.24 -71.39 -26.45
C ASP A 602 20.83 -70.38 -27.56
N GLU A 603 20.07 -69.34 -27.20
CA GLU A 603 19.48 -68.37 -28.14
C GLU A 603 18.50 -69.03 -29.14
N GLU A 604 18.03 -70.25 -28.85
CA GLU A 604 17.11 -71.01 -29.70
C GLU A 604 15.66 -70.94 -29.17
N ALA A 605 14.71 -70.64 -30.05
CA ALA A 605 13.30 -70.58 -29.69
C ALA A 605 12.77 -71.95 -29.23
N PRO A 606 11.89 -72.05 -28.22
CA PRO A 606 11.20 -73.30 -27.91
C PRO A 606 10.34 -73.81 -29.09
N VAL A 607 10.17 -75.13 -29.22
CA VAL A 607 9.44 -75.76 -30.34
C VAL A 607 7.97 -75.32 -30.39
N ASP A 608 7.34 -75.25 -29.22
CA ASP A 608 5.98 -74.75 -29.00
C ASP A 608 5.81 -73.29 -29.42
N VAL A 609 6.83 -72.45 -29.20
CA VAL A 609 6.84 -71.07 -29.69
C VAL A 609 6.92 -71.01 -31.21
N LEU A 610 7.81 -71.79 -31.84
CA LEU A 610 7.93 -71.86 -33.31
C LEU A 610 6.62 -72.31 -33.97
N MET A 611 5.98 -73.32 -33.40
CA MET A 611 4.66 -73.79 -33.87
C MET A 611 3.60 -72.70 -33.79
N ALA A 612 3.55 -71.96 -32.68
CA ALA A 612 2.60 -70.87 -32.49
C ALA A 612 2.88 -69.68 -33.43
N GLN A 613 4.15 -69.38 -33.71
CA GLN A 613 4.55 -68.36 -34.69
C GLN A 613 4.15 -68.76 -36.12
N LEU A 614 4.33 -70.03 -36.52
CA LEU A 614 3.88 -70.55 -37.81
C LEU A 614 2.36 -70.42 -37.97
N GLU A 615 1.60 -70.75 -36.93
CA GLU A 615 0.13 -70.64 -36.92
C GLU A 615 -0.31 -69.19 -37.15
N ILE A 616 0.20 -68.25 -36.33
CA ILE A 616 -0.16 -66.82 -36.46
C ILE A 616 0.25 -66.23 -37.80
N LEU A 617 1.46 -66.53 -38.30
CA LEU A 617 1.89 -66.05 -39.61
C LEU A 617 1.04 -66.63 -40.74
N GLY A 618 0.64 -67.90 -40.62
CA GLY A 618 -0.28 -68.57 -41.56
C GLY A 618 -1.66 -67.90 -41.61
N ASP A 619 -2.20 -67.54 -40.46
CA ASP A 619 -3.46 -66.79 -40.39
C ASP A 619 -3.30 -65.34 -40.86
N LEU A 620 -2.15 -64.70 -40.59
CA LEU A 620 -1.83 -63.34 -41.05
C LEU A 620 -1.80 -63.24 -42.59
N LEU A 621 -1.34 -64.28 -43.29
CA LEU A 621 -1.32 -64.32 -44.77
C LEU A 621 -2.71 -64.13 -45.40
N ARG A 622 -3.79 -64.38 -44.65
CA ARG A 622 -5.17 -64.16 -45.12
C ARG A 622 -5.59 -62.69 -45.08
N SER A 623 -4.92 -61.87 -44.27
CA SER A 623 -5.38 -60.54 -43.88
C SER A 623 -4.34 -59.43 -44.06
N CYS A 624 -3.08 -59.76 -44.38
CA CYS A 624 -2.03 -58.77 -44.60
C CYS A 624 -2.17 -58.05 -45.96
N PRO A 625 -1.61 -56.82 -46.10
CA PRO A 625 -1.55 -56.12 -47.38
C PRO A 625 -0.78 -56.93 -48.42
N VAL A 626 -1.21 -56.85 -49.68
CA VAL A 626 -0.62 -57.61 -50.79
C VAL A 626 0.87 -57.31 -50.95
N GLU A 627 1.30 -56.09 -50.64
CA GLU A 627 2.71 -55.69 -50.73
C GLU A 627 3.62 -56.44 -49.75
N GLU A 628 3.07 -56.99 -48.66
CA GLU A 628 3.84 -57.51 -47.52
C GLU A 628 3.76 -59.04 -47.39
N VAL A 629 2.98 -59.69 -48.26
CA VAL A 629 2.81 -61.15 -48.31
C VAL A 629 4.16 -61.87 -48.45
N GLU A 630 5.09 -61.33 -49.26
CA GLU A 630 6.42 -61.93 -49.46
C GLU A 630 7.23 -61.96 -48.16
N ALA A 631 7.19 -60.87 -47.37
CA ALA A 631 7.90 -60.80 -46.10
C ALA A 631 7.32 -61.77 -45.07
N VAL A 632 5.98 -61.86 -44.98
CA VAL A 632 5.28 -62.78 -44.08
C VAL A 632 5.58 -64.24 -44.47
N ALA A 633 5.48 -64.59 -45.75
CA ALA A 633 5.74 -65.95 -46.24
C ALA A 633 7.21 -66.36 -46.09
N SER A 634 8.15 -65.43 -46.25
CA SER A 634 9.58 -65.69 -46.06
C SER A 634 9.91 -66.01 -44.60
N GLN A 635 9.33 -65.26 -43.65
CA GLN A 635 9.49 -65.55 -42.22
C GLN A 635 8.86 -66.90 -41.85
N TRP A 636 7.67 -67.18 -42.39
CA TRP A 636 6.99 -68.47 -42.19
C TRP A 636 7.86 -69.64 -42.68
N SER A 637 8.44 -69.54 -43.89
CA SER A 637 9.31 -70.57 -44.44
C SER A 637 10.61 -70.74 -43.66
N ALA A 638 11.19 -69.66 -43.13
CA ALA A 638 12.38 -69.73 -42.29
C ALA A 638 12.13 -70.52 -41.00
N ILE A 639 10.99 -70.26 -40.34
CA ILE A 639 10.58 -70.97 -39.11
C ILE A 639 10.26 -72.44 -39.43
N GLU A 640 9.62 -72.73 -40.56
CA GLU A 640 9.34 -74.10 -41.01
C GLU A 640 10.64 -74.90 -41.20
N LEU A 641 11.63 -74.32 -41.87
CA LEU A 641 12.93 -74.95 -42.08
C LEU A 641 13.65 -75.20 -40.74
N GLU A 642 13.60 -74.25 -39.81
CA GLU A 642 14.17 -74.43 -38.47
C GLU A 642 13.50 -75.59 -37.74
N LEU A 643 12.16 -75.66 -37.76
CA LEU A 643 11.39 -76.73 -37.14
C LEU A 643 11.74 -78.10 -37.71
N LEU A 644 11.94 -78.21 -39.03
CA LEU A 644 12.32 -79.45 -39.72
C LEU A 644 13.72 -79.96 -39.34
N THR A 645 14.61 -79.08 -38.85
CA THR A 645 15.95 -79.47 -38.39
C THR A 645 15.99 -79.99 -36.97
N ARG A 646 14.88 -79.88 -36.22
CA ARG A 646 14.79 -80.30 -34.81
C ARG A 646 14.34 -81.76 -34.69
N ASP A 647 14.93 -82.48 -33.74
CA ASP A 647 14.58 -83.88 -33.50
C ASP A 647 13.23 -83.97 -32.76
N PRO A 648 12.19 -84.60 -33.36
CA PRO A 648 10.87 -84.74 -32.74
C PRO A 648 10.89 -85.53 -31.42
N ALA A 649 11.94 -86.31 -31.14
CA ALA A 649 12.07 -87.06 -29.87
C ALA A 649 12.57 -86.20 -28.69
N LEU A 650 13.33 -85.13 -28.95
CA LEU A 650 13.87 -84.21 -27.93
C LEU A 650 12.87 -83.11 -27.51
N ALA A 651 11.80 -82.89 -28.29
CA ALA A 651 10.70 -81.98 -27.97
C ALA A 651 9.97 -82.34 -26.65
N SER A 652 10.16 -83.56 -26.13
CA SER A 652 9.60 -84.02 -24.85
C SER A 652 10.25 -83.39 -23.61
N LEU A 653 11.42 -82.76 -23.72
CA LEU A 653 12.12 -82.09 -22.61
C LEU A 653 11.60 -80.67 -22.34
N SER A 654 10.78 -80.10 -23.23
CA SER A 654 10.08 -78.82 -22.99
C SER A 654 8.90 -78.96 -22.01
N THR A 655 8.51 -80.19 -21.66
CA THR A 655 7.34 -80.53 -20.83
C THR A 655 7.69 -81.16 -19.48
N GLU A 656 8.72 -80.68 -18.80
CA GLU A 656 8.90 -80.94 -17.36
C GLU A 656 8.70 -79.66 -16.53
N LEU A 657 7.52 -79.03 -16.68
CA LEU A 657 6.90 -78.17 -15.67
C LEU A 657 5.37 -78.14 -15.89
N GLU A 658 4.70 -79.11 -15.26
CA GLU A 658 3.28 -79.17 -14.80
C GLU A 658 2.09 -78.94 -15.76
N GLY A 659 1.28 -80.00 -16.01
CA GLY A 659 -0.18 -79.93 -16.24
C GLY A 659 -0.73 -80.53 -17.55
N PRO A 660 -1.94 -81.17 -17.58
CA PRO A 660 -2.23 -82.25 -18.53
C PRO A 660 -3.10 -81.84 -19.73
N THR A 661 -2.62 -82.03 -20.96
CA THR A 661 -3.47 -82.09 -22.16
C THR A 661 -2.89 -83.07 -23.19
N ARG A 662 -3.14 -84.36 -22.96
CA ARG A 662 -2.68 -85.47 -23.80
C ARG A 662 -3.57 -85.78 -25.03
N SER A 663 -4.46 -84.88 -25.45
CA SER A 663 -5.49 -85.21 -26.46
C SER A 663 -5.29 -84.58 -27.85
N LEU A 664 -4.23 -83.80 -28.08
CA LEU A 664 -3.99 -83.14 -29.38
C LEU A 664 -2.98 -83.88 -30.28
N GLN A 665 -2.11 -84.71 -29.72
CA GLN A 665 -1.03 -85.37 -30.48
C GLN A 665 -1.52 -86.49 -31.42
N ASP A 666 -2.64 -87.16 -31.13
CA ASP A 666 -3.10 -88.30 -31.95
C ASP A 666 -3.91 -87.91 -33.21
N ASN A 667 -4.44 -86.68 -33.28
CA ASN A 667 -5.29 -86.26 -34.40
C ASN A 667 -4.54 -85.59 -35.56
N VAL A 668 -3.32 -85.10 -35.34
CA VAL A 668 -2.55 -84.41 -36.39
C VAL A 668 -1.74 -85.38 -37.25
N LEU A 669 -1.25 -86.49 -36.67
CA LEU A 669 -0.45 -87.49 -37.40
C LEU A 669 -1.28 -88.37 -38.35
N SER A 670 -2.61 -88.43 -38.22
CA SER A 670 -3.48 -89.23 -39.11
C SER A 670 -4.09 -88.43 -40.27
N GLY A 671 -4.14 -87.10 -40.20
CA GLY A 671 -4.77 -86.24 -41.22
C GLY A 671 -3.92 -85.95 -42.46
N VAL A 672 -2.61 -86.15 -42.40
CA VAL A 672 -1.67 -85.74 -43.47
C VAL A 672 -1.43 -86.84 -44.52
N LEU A 673 -1.86 -88.10 -44.28
CA LEU A 673 -1.62 -89.21 -45.21
C LEU A 673 -2.79 -89.57 -46.14
N HIS A 674 -3.95 -88.90 -46.02
CA HIS A 674 -5.11 -89.19 -46.87
C HIS A 674 -5.91 -87.94 -47.27
N ALA A 675 -5.36 -87.11 -48.17
CA ALA A 675 -6.19 -86.24 -49.01
C ALA A 675 -5.46 -85.86 -50.32
N HIS A 676 -6.09 -86.21 -51.45
CA HIS A 676 -5.88 -85.75 -52.84
C HIS A 676 -4.77 -86.40 -53.71
N PRO A 677 -5.07 -87.53 -54.38
CA PRO A 677 -4.65 -87.75 -55.76
C PRO A 677 -5.57 -86.96 -56.71
N ASP A 678 -5.08 -86.62 -57.89
CA ASP A 678 -5.78 -85.91 -58.98
C ASP A 678 -5.88 -84.39 -58.85
N LEU A 679 -4.87 -83.72 -59.41
CA LEU A 679 -5.02 -82.51 -60.24
C LEU A 679 -3.61 -82.10 -60.70
N LEU A 680 -3.17 -82.65 -61.83
CA LEU A 680 -2.23 -82.04 -62.80
C LEU A 680 -2.04 -83.01 -63.98
N SER A 681 -3.08 -83.14 -64.81
CA SER A 681 -3.02 -83.69 -66.17
C SER A 681 -3.79 -82.77 -67.12
N HIS A 682 -3.08 -81.81 -67.72
CA HIS A 682 -3.10 -81.50 -69.17
C HIS A 682 -2.40 -80.17 -69.49
N ASP A 683 -1.14 -80.30 -69.89
CA ASP A 683 -0.43 -79.72 -71.05
C ASP A 683 -0.55 -78.23 -71.42
N LEU A 684 0.61 -77.56 -71.33
CA LEU A 684 1.11 -76.61 -72.32
C LEU A 684 1.66 -77.36 -73.55
N LYS A 685 1.52 -76.75 -74.72
CA LYS A 685 2.25 -77.09 -75.96
C LYS A 685 3.76 -76.99 -75.80
#